data_AF-A0A534UXD8-F1
#
_entry.id   AF-A0A534UXD8-F1
#
_cell.length_a   1.000
_cell.length_b   1.000
_cell.length_c   1.000
_cell.angle_alpha   90.00
_cell.angle_beta   90.00
_cell.angle_gamma   90.00
#
_symmetry.space_group_name_H-M   'P 1'
#
loop_
_entity.id
_entity.type
_entity.pdbx_description
1 polymer ?
#
loop_
_entity_poly.entity_id
_entity_poly.type
_entity_poly.pdbx_seq_one_letter_code
_entity_poly.pdbx_strand_id
1 'polypeptide(L)'
;MQPVDSGAPSLQSLLDAISGASPPLAVPHAMSNALVVSGAHTKTGRPIAVFGPQTGYFVPQLLVEKDVHGPDIDARGVAFAGTDLIVQLGRGRNYAFSATSAGADNVDQWVLKLCEPGGGPATTSSMGYLHNGTCVPIEAYDQTELAKPSAGGPPATGESGGQCANNTDDDFDGVVNDGCPAMGAPEVGPQCLNNTDDDGDGVVNDGCPAVGDVVLTFHVERTPDYGPLVARGKLTDGTPIAVATLRSTYRHELDSARGFIRINNPNFMTDGYNSFRQAMGTGVDYTFNWFYVDAKDIGYQHSCKCPQRAQGVDPYLPVWGTGQWDWQGFIPFSAQPNDLNPPAGFLTSWNNKQAPQFKANDRQFSYGPVFRNQLLVTRIQSAIAAGPIDRADLVSAMEDAGTCDLRGQEDLPLLLQVLGPTAPGGADPRAQEMRDRLAAWVTTQTHRRDFDHDGSYDDPEAPAIIDAWWTRLSHAMFDANSGNAIQNLGLELDDGNRRNHIGDAFDDSFYGQPNKDLRQVLGMPAPGGADPRAQEMRDRLAAWVTTQTHRRDFDHDGSYDDPEAPAIIDAWWTRLSHAMFDANSGNAIQNLGLELDDGNRRNHIGDAFDDSFYGQPNKDLRQMLGMPVTDPWSRTYCGNGVLADCRTALWNAMSQAAADLQAEFSSANVADWKRLVTDEDVRHTTVGVTGVPAIHWINRPTFQQVVQIPATEHFKCYRARAAVAFAPVTVTLTDQFGTRTTSLRRPDSICNPVDKNGEGIADPATHLACYRLRDATGHLGAPRVTLTDQFGGETFTLTSARTLCLPSTQDGVPFALSIDRFRCYSAARPTPPFGKRTVTLADVFETKTTTVMKPQLVCDAVDENGTGVRDATARLVCHKIRDAAGQTRFAPHDATVANELGSATLTAIKASSLCVPAAQQ
;
A
#
# COMPACT_ATOMS: atom_id res chain seq x y z
N MET A 1 -11.85 -26.46 8.88
CA MET A 1 -12.98 -26.50 9.83
C MET A 1 -13.97 -27.53 9.33
N GLN A 2 -14.23 -28.61 10.07
CA GLN A 2 -15.22 -29.62 9.72
C GLN A 2 -16.26 -29.70 10.85
N PRO A 3 -17.57 -29.66 10.57
CA PRO A 3 -18.60 -29.87 11.59
C PRO A 3 -18.45 -31.25 12.24
N VAL A 4 -18.69 -31.31 13.56
CA VAL A 4 -18.43 -32.50 14.38
C VAL A 4 -19.54 -33.56 14.27
N ASP A 5 -20.65 -33.29 13.58
CA ASP A 5 -21.81 -34.18 13.59
C ASP A 5 -22.06 -34.87 12.23
N SER A 6 -21.91 -36.20 12.20
CA SER A 6 -22.04 -37.05 11.00
C SER A 6 -23.48 -37.22 10.48
N GLY A 7 -24.45 -36.56 11.12
CA GLY A 7 -25.87 -36.57 10.74
C GLY A 7 -26.41 -35.24 10.20
N ALA A 8 -25.61 -34.17 10.20
CA ALA A 8 -26.00 -32.85 9.71
C ALA A 8 -25.65 -32.68 8.22
N PRO A 9 -26.37 -31.81 7.47
CA PRO A 9 -25.95 -31.39 6.14
C PRO A 9 -24.49 -30.93 6.16
N SER A 10 -23.75 -31.16 5.06
CA SER A 10 -22.38 -30.67 4.99
C SER A 10 -22.33 -29.16 5.20
N LEU A 11 -21.23 -28.64 5.77
CA LEU A 11 -21.04 -27.19 5.94
C LEU A 11 -21.32 -26.44 4.63
N GLN A 12 -20.93 -27.02 3.50
CA GLN A 12 -21.21 -26.46 2.18
C GLN A 12 -22.70 -26.40 1.87
N SER A 13 -23.45 -27.47 2.15
CA SER A 13 -24.90 -27.52 1.94
C SER A 13 -25.66 -26.53 2.83
N LEU A 14 -25.19 -26.30 4.06
CA LEU A 14 -25.73 -25.30 4.97
C LEU A 14 -25.41 -23.88 4.51
N LEU A 15 -24.18 -23.62 4.06
CA LEU A 15 -23.77 -22.33 3.50
C LEU A 15 -24.52 -22.02 2.19
N ASP A 16 -24.71 -23.00 1.31
CA ASP A 16 -25.44 -22.87 0.06
C ASP A 16 -26.93 -22.56 0.30
N ALA A 17 -27.51 -23.14 1.35
CA ALA A 17 -28.89 -22.91 1.76
C ALA A 17 -29.10 -21.53 2.41
N ILE A 18 -28.20 -21.11 3.30
CA ILE A 18 -28.28 -19.80 3.99
C ILE A 18 -27.97 -18.64 3.04
N SER A 19 -27.13 -18.86 2.03
CA SER A 19 -26.69 -17.79 1.12
C SER A 19 -27.58 -17.59 -0.11
N GLY A 20 -28.61 -18.42 -0.33
CA GLY A 20 -29.46 -18.33 -1.53
C GLY A 20 -28.68 -18.43 -2.85
N ALA A 21 -27.58 -19.19 -2.87
CA ALA A 21 -26.59 -19.23 -3.95
C ALA A 21 -25.91 -17.88 -4.29
N SER A 22 -26.05 -16.86 -3.43
CA SER A 22 -25.33 -15.60 -3.57
C SER A 22 -23.99 -15.66 -2.83
N PRO A 23 -22.89 -15.25 -3.48
CA PRO A 23 -21.61 -15.03 -2.83
C PRO A 23 -21.68 -14.37 -1.44
N PRO A 24 -20.78 -14.68 -0.48
CA PRO A 24 -20.38 -13.70 0.52
C PRO A 24 -19.99 -12.41 -0.20
N LEU A 25 -20.31 -11.24 0.38
CA LEU A 25 -19.90 -9.94 -0.16
C LEU A 25 -18.39 -9.93 -0.50
N ALA A 26 -18.03 -9.66 -1.76
CA ALA A 26 -16.64 -9.32 -2.11
C ALA A 26 -16.29 -8.09 -1.34
N VAL A 27 -15.30 -8.27 -0.48
CA VAL A 27 -14.32 -7.23 -0.30
C VAL A 27 -13.66 -7.02 -1.68
N PRO A 28 -13.87 -5.85 -2.34
CA PRO A 28 -13.17 -5.53 -3.57
C PRO A 28 -11.67 -5.42 -3.30
N HIS A 29 -10.91 -5.61 -4.35
CA HIS A 29 -9.44 -5.61 -4.37
C HIS A 29 -8.85 -4.35 -3.75
N ALA A 30 -7.77 -4.53 -2.98
CA ALA A 30 -7.11 -3.44 -2.27
C ALA A 30 -5.66 -3.26 -2.71
N MET A 31 -5.34 -2.10 -3.26
CA MET A 31 -4.01 -1.67 -3.67
C MET A 31 -3.64 -0.34 -3.02
N SER A 32 -2.43 0.15 -3.18
CA SER A 32 -2.09 1.48 -2.66
C SER A 32 -0.93 2.09 -3.42
N ASN A 33 -1.08 3.36 -3.80
CA ASN A 33 -0.04 4.12 -4.44
C ASN A 33 0.39 5.36 -3.62
N ALA A 34 1.63 5.76 -3.81
CA ALA A 34 2.21 6.94 -3.19
C ALA A 34 3.23 7.57 -4.14
N LEU A 35 3.21 8.89 -4.23
CA LEU A 35 4.14 9.69 -5.03
C LEU A 35 4.60 10.90 -4.21
N VAL A 36 5.89 10.99 -3.92
CA VAL A 36 6.47 12.02 -3.06
C VAL A 36 7.66 12.65 -3.77
N VAL A 37 7.72 13.97 -3.87
CA VAL A 37 8.75 14.69 -4.63
C VAL A 37 9.39 15.75 -3.74
N SER A 38 10.73 15.77 -3.73
CA SER A 38 11.53 16.70 -2.97
C SER A 38 11.41 18.12 -3.51
N GLY A 39 11.64 19.12 -2.66
CA GLY A 39 11.60 20.52 -3.05
C GLY A 39 12.55 20.91 -4.19
N ALA A 40 13.61 20.13 -4.44
CA ALA A 40 14.55 20.37 -5.53
C ALA A 40 13.91 20.34 -6.93
N HIS A 41 12.76 19.67 -7.07
CA HIS A 41 12.05 19.51 -8.34
C HIS A 41 10.70 20.23 -8.38
N THR A 42 10.37 21.05 -7.37
CA THR A 42 9.07 21.72 -7.33
C THR A 42 9.18 23.22 -7.61
N LYS A 43 8.12 23.80 -8.18
CA LYS A 43 8.03 25.25 -8.47
C LYS A 43 8.25 26.10 -7.20
N THR A 44 7.88 25.56 -6.05
CA THR A 44 7.93 26.24 -4.74
C THR A 44 9.22 26.00 -3.96
N GLY A 45 10.11 25.11 -4.41
CA GLY A 45 11.27 24.70 -3.63
C GLY A 45 10.95 23.82 -2.40
N ARG A 46 9.69 23.39 -2.23
CA ARG A 46 9.22 22.59 -1.08
C ARG A 46 8.71 21.22 -1.51
N PRO A 47 8.85 20.19 -0.68
CA PRO A 47 8.28 18.88 -0.96
C PRO A 47 6.78 18.91 -1.22
N ILE A 48 6.34 18.01 -2.09
CA ILE A 48 4.93 17.75 -2.40
C ILE A 48 4.67 16.25 -2.40
N ALA A 49 3.45 15.82 -2.08
CA ALA A 49 3.07 14.42 -2.12
C ALA A 49 1.63 14.23 -2.60
N VAL A 50 1.36 13.10 -3.25
CA VAL A 50 0.03 12.54 -3.45
C VAL A 50 0.04 11.12 -2.88
N PHE A 51 -0.84 10.87 -1.92
CA PHE A 51 -1.05 9.55 -1.33
C PHE A 51 -2.40 9.01 -1.76
N GLY A 52 -2.43 7.73 -2.17
CA GLY A 52 -3.62 7.06 -2.64
C GLY A 52 -3.78 5.64 -2.10
N PRO A 53 -4.19 5.47 -0.82
CA PRO A 53 -4.68 4.18 -0.34
C PRO A 53 -5.94 3.74 -1.13
N GLN A 54 -5.96 2.49 -1.58
CA GLN A 54 -7.05 1.91 -2.37
C GLN A 54 -7.57 0.69 -1.60
N THR A 55 -8.59 0.91 -0.79
CA THR A 55 -9.11 -0.09 0.15
C THR A 55 -10.45 -0.65 -0.34
N GLY A 56 -10.64 -0.71 -1.66
CA GLY A 56 -11.91 -0.99 -2.29
C GLY A 56 -12.91 0.17 -2.23
N TYR A 57 -14.05 -0.01 -2.91
CA TYR A 57 -15.15 0.94 -2.97
C TYR A 57 -16.37 0.37 -2.24
N PHE A 58 -16.69 0.92 -1.08
CA PHE A 58 -17.76 0.44 -0.20
C PHE A 58 -18.83 1.50 0.04
N VAL A 59 -20.06 1.06 0.29
CA VAL A 59 -21.17 1.92 0.74
C VAL A 59 -21.84 1.31 1.98
N PRO A 60 -21.69 1.91 3.18
CA PRO A 60 -20.80 3.05 3.50
C PRO A 60 -19.31 2.70 3.37
N GLN A 61 -18.46 3.70 3.15
CA GLN A 61 -17.02 3.50 2.96
C GLN A 61 -16.30 3.05 4.25
N LEU A 62 -15.31 2.15 4.13
CA LEU A 62 -14.47 1.65 5.23
C LEU A 62 -13.62 2.73 5.89
N LEU A 63 -13.23 3.76 5.14
CA LEU A 63 -12.44 4.88 5.64
C LEU A 63 -13.34 5.97 6.21
N VAL A 64 -13.04 6.38 7.44
CA VAL A 64 -13.71 7.48 8.16
C VAL A 64 -12.75 8.66 8.27
N GLU A 65 -13.09 9.81 7.69
CA GLU A 65 -12.32 11.05 7.86
C GLU A 65 -12.53 11.65 9.25
N LYS A 66 -11.44 12.11 9.86
CA LYS A 66 -11.38 12.66 11.23
C LYS A 66 -10.42 13.84 11.32
N ASP A 67 -10.78 14.77 12.19
CA ASP A 67 -9.95 15.90 12.60
C ASP A 67 -9.99 15.97 14.14
N VAL A 68 -8.86 15.64 14.79
CA VAL A 68 -8.81 15.36 16.24
C VAL A 68 -7.78 16.28 16.91
N HIS A 69 -8.24 17.03 17.91
CA HIS A 69 -7.45 17.99 18.67
C HIS A 69 -7.54 17.71 20.17
N GLY A 70 -6.38 17.58 20.83
CA GLY A 70 -6.25 17.36 22.26
C GLY A 70 -4.81 17.59 22.74
N PRO A 71 -4.55 17.50 24.06
CA PRO A 71 -3.22 17.76 24.62
C PRO A 71 -2.11 16.88 24.03
N ASP A 72 -2.42 15.63 23.74
CA ASP A 72 -1.47 14.60 23.24
C ASP A 72 -1.85 14.07 21.85
N ILE A 73 -2.73 14.76 21.12
CA ILE A 73 -3.14 14.41 19.76
C ILE A 73 -3.49 15.67 18.96
N ASP A 74 -2.91 15.81 17.78
CA ASP A 74 -3.26 16.88 16.84
C ASP A 74 -3.04 16.38 15.41
N ALA A 75 -4.10 15.82 14.83
CA ALA A 75 -4.01 15.13 13.56
C ALA A 75 -5.34 15.16 12.80
N ARG A 76 -5.21 15.16 11.46
CA ARG A 76 -6.34 15.04 10.53
C ARG A 76 -6.03 14.02 9.44
N GLY A 77 -7.02 13.22 9.07
CA GLY A 77 -6.90 12.26 8.00
C GLY A 77 -8.01 11.22 8.06
N VAL A 78 -7.69 9.98 7.69
CA VAL A 78 -8.64 8.86 7.69
C VAL A 78 -8.19 7.72 8.61
N ALA A 79 -9.14 6.90 9.02
CA ALA A 79 -8.91 5.64 9.72
C ALA A 79 -9.92 4.59 9.29
N PHE A 80 -9.57 3.31 9.42
CA PHE A 80 -10.46 2.19 9.12
C PHE A 80 -11.55 2.05 10.19
N ALA A 81 -12.81 1.95 9.77
CA ALA A 81 -13.96 1.74 10.63
C ALA A 81 -13.72 0.57 11.61
N GLY A 82 -14.03 0.79 12.89
CA GLY A 82 -13.81 -0.20 13.96
C GLY A 82 -12.42 -0.12 14.62
N THR A 83 -11.46 0.57 13.98
CA THR A 83 -10.14 0.88 14.57
C THR A 83 -9.85 2.38 14.60
N ASP A 84 -10.87 3.18 14.35
CA ASP A 84 -10.83 4.60 14.05
C ASP A 84 -10.63 5.48 15.29
N LEU A 85 -10.08 4.95 16.38
CA LEU A 85 -9.79 5.70 17.61
C LEU A 85 -8.77 6.82 17.41
N ILE A 86 -7.93 6.74 16.37
CA ILE A 86 -6.82 7.64 16.03
C ILE A 86 -6.66 7.71 14.51
N VAL A 87 -6.07 8.80 13.99
CA VAL A 87 -5.80 8.93 12.55
C VAL A 87 -4.73 7.93 12.14
N GLN A 88 -4.98 7.13 11.11
CA GLN A 88 -4.05 6.10 10.64
C GLN A 88 -3.31 6.49 9.37
N LEU A 89 -3.92 7.34 8.53
CA LEU A 89 -3.34 7.92 7.33
C LEU A 89 -3.73 9.40 7.29
N GLY A 90 -2.80 10.32 7.13
CA GLY A 90 -3.14 11.74 7.23
C GLY A 90 -1.99 12.68 7.49
N ARG A 91 -2.19 13.64 8.38
CA ARG A 91 -1.21 14.69 8.72
C ARG A 91 -1.26 15.04 10.19
N GLY A 92 -0.10 15.37 10.74
CA GLY A 92 0.02 16.11 11.98
C GLY A 92 0.07 17.62 11.71
N ARG A 93 0.69 18.35 12.64
CA ARG A 93 0.81 19.82 12.57
C ARG A 93 1.64 20.31 11.39
N ASN A 94 2.79 19.66 11.16
CA ASN A 94 3.83 20.09 10.21
C ASN A 94 4.43 18.92 9.41
N TYR A 95 3.69 17.84 9.24
CA TYR A 95 4.05 16.71 8.36
C TYR A 95 2.80 15.96 7.91
N ALA A 96 2.94 15.17 6.84
CA ALA A 96 1.95 14.19 6.42
C ALA A 96 2.57 12.80 6.24
N PHE A 97 1.72 11.80 6.31
CA PHE A 97 2.10 10.41 6.19
C PHE A 97 0.97 9.56 5.62
N SER A 98 1.36 8.52 4.87
CA SER A 98 0.44 7.48 4.40
C SER A 98 1.20 6.17 4.23
N ALA A 99 0.48 5.11 3.87
CA ALA A 99 1.01 3.78 3.70
C ALA A 99 0.62 3.16 2.36
N THR A 100 1.46 2.22 1.90
CA THR A 100 1.05 1.18 0.97
C THR A 100 1.33 -0.19 1.58
N SER A 101 0.54 -1.21 1.24
CA SER A 101 0.82 -2.59 1.65
C SER A 101 2.18 -3.03 1.11
N ALA A 102 3.03 -3.59 1.97
CA ALA A 102 4.41 -3.93 1.63
C ALA A 102 4.62 -5.37 1.15
N GLY A 103 3.68 -6.29 1.42
CA GLY A 103 3.84 -7.68 1.03
C GLY A 103 5.09 -8.36 1.60
N ALA A 104 5.65 -7.86 2.71
CA ALA A 104 6.80 -8.46 3.35
C ALA A 104 6.42 -9.75 4.09
N ASP A 105 7.38 -10.66 4.16
CA ASP A 105 7.18 -11.99 4.71
C ASP A 105 7.19 -11.99 6.25
N ASN A 106 6.00 -12.12 6.85
CA ASN A 106 5.82 -12.10 8.30
C ASN A 106 5.00 -13.27 8.85
N VAL A 107 4.77 -14.30 8.03
CA VAL A 107 4.03 -15.51 8.34
C VAL A 107 4.91 -16.71 7.99
N ASP A 108 5.00 -17.70 8.88
CA ASP A 108 5.60 -18.99 8.56
C ASP A 108 4.63 -20.14 8.86
N GLN A 109 4.71 -21.19 8.05
CA GLN A 109 4.09 -22.48 8.35
C GLN A 109 5.06 -23.37 9.11
N TRP A 110 4.57 -24.07 10.13
CA TRP A 110 5.35 -24.91 11.02
C TRP A 110 4.89 -26.35 10.99
N VAL A 111 5.78 -27.27 10.67
CA VAL A 111 5.55 -28.72 10.74
C VAL A 111 5.91 -29.22 12.13
N LEU A 112 4.89 -29.68 12.85
CA LEU A 112 4.97 -30.08 14.25
C LEU A 112 4.93 -31.60 14.34
N LYS A 113 5.97 -32.24 14.89
CA LYS A 113 5.94 -33.68 15.16
C LYS A 113 5.03 -33.94 16.35
N LEU A 114 3.97 -34.70 16.15
CA LEU A 114 3.01 -34.97 17.20
C LEU A 114 3.59 -35.97 18.22
N CYS A 115 3.15 -35.82 19.46
CA CYS A 115 3.48 -36.67 20.59
C CYS A 115 2.32 -36.72 21.58
N GLU A 116 2.27 -37.75 22.42
CA GLU A 116 1.29 -37.84 23.49
C GLU A 116 1.85 -37.23 24.78
N PRO A 117 1.27 -36.15 25.34
CA PRO A 117 1.75 -35.55 26.59
C PRO A 117 1.74 -36.53 27.77
N GLY A 118 0.82 -37.50 27.77
CA GLY A 118 0.74 -38.57 28.77
C GLY A 118 1.71 -39.74 28.54
N GLY A 119 2.52 -39.70 27.48
CA GLY A 119 3.32 -40.82 26.99
C GLY A 119 2.50 -41.80 26.14
N GLY A 120 3.17 -42.52 25.24
CA GLY A 120 2.54 -43.45 24.29
C GLY A 120 2.88 -43.15 22.84
N PRO A 121 2.45 -44.00 21.89
CA PRO A 121 2.68 -43.78 20.47
C PRO A 121 1.85 -42.59 19.97
N ALA A 122 2.49 -41.69 19.22
CA ALA A 122 1.81 -40.57 18.60
C ALA A 122 0.84 -41.04 17.50
N THR A 123 -0.22 -40.27 17.29
CA THR A 123 -1.20 -40.40 16.21
C THR A 123 -1.50 -39.03 15.62
N THR A 124 -2.25 -38.97 14.51
CA THR A 124 -2.70 -37.70 13.93
C THR A 124 -3.65 -36.93 14.84
N SER A 125 -4.26 -37.61 15.82
CA SER A 125 -5.17 -37.05 16.81
C SER A 125 -4.48 -36.69 18.13
N SER A 126 -3.15 -36.89 18.24
CA SER A 126 -2.42 -36.55 19.45
C SER A 126 -2.53 -35.06 19.77
N MET A 127 -2.66 -34.76 21.06
CA MET A 127 -2.81 -33.39 21.58
C MET A 127 -1.51 -32.86 22.19
N GLY A 128 -0.37 -33.27 21.64
CA GLY A 128 0.93 -32.71 21.96
C GLY A 128 1.82 -32.66 20.74
N TYR A 129 2.82 -31.78 20.78
CA TYR A 129 3.87 -31.69 19.78
C TYR A 129 5.25 -31.60 20.43
N LEU A 130 6.26 -32.09 19.72
CA LEU A 130 7.62 -32.11 20.20
C LEU A 130 8.29 -30.74 20.00
N HIS A 131 8.71 -30.11 21.09
CA HIS A 131 9.49 -28.88 21.08
C HIS A 131 10.66 -29.00 22.05
N ASN A 132 11.89 -28.80 21.56
CA ASN A 132 13.11 -28.92 22.37
C ASN A 132 13.19 -30.22 23.20
N GLY A 133 12.72 -31.34 22.63
CA GLY A 133 12.70 -32.65 23.27
C GLY A 133 11.56 -32.88 24.27
N THR A 134 10.70 -31.89 24.50
CA THR A 134 9.54 -31.97 25.40
C THR A 134 8.26 -32.10 24.59
N CYS A 135 7.34 -32.94 25.07
CA CYS A 135 6.00 -32.99 24.49
C CYS A 135 5.15 -31.87 25.07
N VAL A 136 4.94 -30.81 24.29
CA VAL A 136 4.16 -29.62 24.67
C VAL A 136 2.70 -29.87 24.30
N PRO A 137 1.74 -29.67 25.21
CA PRO A 137 0.32 -29.83 24.90
C PRO A 137 -0.16 -28.87 23.83
N ILE A 138 -1.03 -29.36 22.95
CA ILE A 138 -1.85 -28.57 22.03
C ILE A 138 -3.07 -28.09 22.82
N GLU A 139 -3.36 -26.80 22.73
CA GLU A 139 -4.56 -26.22 23.29
C GLU A 139 -5.72 -26.45 22.33
N ALA A 140 -6.88 -26.82 22.87
CA ALA A 140 -8.11 -26.92 22.11
C ALA A 140 -9.26 -26.24 22.85
N TYR A 141 -10.16 -25.62 22.09
CA TYR A 141 -11.39 -25.05 22.60
C TYR A 141 -12.47 -25.13 21.53
N ASP A 142 -13.72 -25.24 21.97
CA ASP A 142 -14.87 -25.17 21.09
C ASP A 142 -15.29 -23.71 20.94
N GLN A 143 -15.29 -23.22 19.71
CA GLN A 143 -15.83 -21.92 19.34
C GLN A 143 -17.22 -22.14 18.77
N THR A 144 -18.23 -21.67 19.49
CA THR A 144 -19.62 -21.74 19.06
C THR A 144 -20.01 -20.44 18.36
N GLU A 145 -20.47 -20.55 17.13
CA GLU A 145 -21.03 -19.46 16.33
C GLU A 145 -22.51 -19.73 16.09
N LEU A 146 -23.31 -18.68 16.22
CA LEU A 146 -24.74 -18.72 15.93
C LEU A 146 -24.95 -18.17 14.53
N ALA A 147 -25.16 -19.05 13.55
CA ALA A 147 -25.53 -18.67 12.20
C ALA A 147 -27.04 -18.44 12.17
N LYS A 148 -27.42 -17.20 11.86
CA LYS A 148 -28.81 -16.83 11.66
C LYS A 148 -29.18 -16.99 10.19
N PRO A 149 -30.39 -17.49 9.89
CA PRO A 149 -30.85 -17.60 8.51
C PRO A 149 -31.02 -16.23 7.83
N SER A 150 -31.16 -15.14 8.61
CA SER A 150 -31.27 -13.77 8.10
C SER A 150 -30.13 -12.84 8.54
N ALA A 151 -29.64 -12.01 7.60
CA ALA A 151 -28.61 -11.01 7.86
C ALA A 151 -29.15 -9.86 8.73
N GLY A 152 -28.96 -9.97 10.05
CA GLY A 152 -29.34 -8.92 11.01
C GLY A 152 -30.76 -9.02 11.57
N GLY A 153 -31.50 -10.09 11.27
CA GLY A 153 -32.85 -10.30 11.78
C GLY A 153 -32.93 -10.78 13.24
N PRO A 154 -34.13 -10.69 13.87
CA PRO A 154 -34.42 -11.37 15.13
C PRO A 154 -34.25 -12.90 14.98
N PRO A 155 -34.12 -13.67 16.07
CA PRO A 155 -34.07 -15.14 16.00
C PRO A 155 -35.29 -15.66 15.24
N ALA A 156 -35.10 -16.54 14.25
CA ALA A 156 -36.21 -17.14 13.51
C ALA A 156 -37.09 -17.93 14.50
N THR A 157 -38.32 -17.47 14.64
CA THR A 157 -39.36 -18.15 15.40
C THR A 157 -40.46 -18.34 14.39
N GLY A 158 -40.42 -19.48 13.67
CA GLY A 158 -41.21 -19.69 12.47
C GLY A 158 -42.65 -19.22 12.57
N GLU A 159 -43.18 -18.87 11.42
CA GLU A 159 -44.41 -18.11 11.28
C GLU A 159 -45.60 -18.73 12.03
N SER A 160 -46.42 -17.86 12.61
CA SER A 160 -47.55 -18.31 13.42
C SER A 160 -48.77 -17.40 13.36
N GLY A 161 -49.94 -17.97 13.63
CA GLY A 161 -51.19 -17.22 13.74
C GLY A 161 -51.59 -16.55 12.42
N GLY A 162 -51.56 -15.21 12.39
CA GLY A 162 -51.98 -14.44 11.22
C GLY A 162 -50.95 -14.37 10.09
N GLN A 163 -49.69 -14.75 10.37
CA GLN A 163 -48.58 -14.77 9.40
C GLN A 163 -48.79 -15.86 8.36
N CYS A 164 -49.22 -17.05 8.81
CA CYS A 164 -49.57 -18.24 8.01
C CYS A 164 -50.68 -18.08 6.94
N ALA A 165 -51.15 -16.88 6.65
CA ALA A 165 -52.27 -16.61 5.76
C ALA A 165 -51.95 -15.60 4.65
N ASN A 166 -50.71 -15.12 4.54
CA ASN A 166 -50.37 -14.00 3.65
C ASN A 166 -49.30 -14.34 2.58
N ASN A 167 -48.78 -15.58 2.52
CA ASN A 167 -47.72 -16.03 1.61
C ASN A 167 -46.55 -15.02 1.52
N THR A 168 -46.22 -14.42 2.66
CA THR A 168 -45.12 -13.47 2.82
C THR A 168 -44.15 -14.08 3.82
N ASP A 169 -42.84 -13.88 3.61
CA ASP A 169 -41.80 -14.20 4.58
C ASP A 169 -41.77 -13.06 5.63
N ASP A 170 -42.51 -13.25 6.73
CA ASP A 170 -42.74 -12.28 7.79
C ASP A 170 -41.61 -12.23 8.84
N ASP A 171 -40.79 -13.28 8.95
CA ASP A 171 -39.64 -13.35 9.86
C ASP A 171 -38.27 -13.17 9.19
N PHE A 172 -38.30 -13.01 7.86
CA PHE A 172 -37.20 -12.67 6.95
C PHE A 172 -36.10 -13.74 6.86
N ASP A 173 -36.43 -14.99 7.12
CA ASP A 173 -35.50 -16.12 7.05
C ASP A 173 -35.31 -16.69 5.63
N GLY A 174 -36.10 -16.20 4.67
CA GLY A 174 -36.09 -16.59 3.26
C GLY A 174 -37.12 -17.65 2.88
N VAL A 175 -37.89 -18.19 3.83
CA VAL A 175 -38.87 -19.27 3.64
C VAL A 175 -40.26 -18.83 4.08
N VAL A 176 -41.18 -18.73 3.11
CA VAL A 176 -42.55 -18.28 3.36
C VAL A 176 -43.35 -19.33 4.15
N ASN A 177 -44.12 -18.93 5.18
CA ASN A 177 -44.98 -19.79 6.03
C ASN A 177 -44.31 -21.03 6.65
N ASP A 178 -43.01 -21.01 6.90
CA ASP A 178 -42.36 -22.07 7.66
C ASP A 178 -42.89 -22.10 9.12
N GLY A 179 -42.96 -23.29 9.74
CA GLY A 179 -43.55 -23.44 11.08
C GLY A 179 -45.08 -23.33 11.15
N CYS A 180 -45.75 -22.98 10.05
CA CYS A 180 -47.21 -22.94 9.96
C CYS A 180 -47.84 -24.34 9.86
N PRO A 181 -49.05 -24.55 10.42
CA PRO A 181 -49.77 -25.80 10.25
C PRO A 181 -50.18 -26.02 8.78
N ALA A 182 -50.06 -27.25 8.28
CA ALA A 182 -50.54 -27.61 6.95
C ALA A 182 -52.05 -27.34 6.79
N MET A 183 -52.39 -26.59 5.76
CA MET A 183 -53.64 -26.63 5.04
C MET A 183 -53.46 -27.69 3.93
N GLY A 184 -54.48 -28.52 3.68
CA GLY A 184 -54.34 -29.56 2.66
C GLY A 184 -53.26 -30.62 2.93
N ALA A 185 -52.42 -30.91 1.92
CA ALA A 185 -51.38 -31.92 1.99
C ALA A 185 -50.05 -31.25 2.37
N PRO A 186 -49.37 -31.69 3.45
CA PRO A 186 -48.19 -30.98 3.93
C PRO A 186 -47.09 -30.99 2.87
N GLU A 187 -46.51 -29.81 2.63
CA GLU A 187 -45.28 -29.71 1.87
C GLU A 187 -44.13 -30.35 2.66
N VAL A 188 -43.27 -31.11 1.96
CA VAL A 188 -42.18 -31.86 2.61
C VAL A 188 -40.90 -31.85 1.79
N GLY A 189 -39.77 -31.95 2.50
CA GLY A 189 -38.46 -32.09 1.88
C GLY A 189 -38.11 -30.86 1.02
N PRO A 190 -37.77 -31.01 -0.27
CA PRO A 190 -37.41 -29.87 -1.13
C PRO A 190 -38.54 -28.85 -1.37
N GLN A 191 -39.80 -29.23 -1.14
CA GLN A 191 -40.96 -28.35 -1.29
C GLN A 191 -40.88 -27.19 -0.29
N CYS A 192 -40.51 -27.50 0.96
CA CYS A 192 -40.34 -26.54 2.05
C CYS A 192 -39.30 -25.43 1.86
N LEU A 193 -38.56 -25.38 0.75
CA LEU A 193 -37.47 -24.42 0.52
C LEU A 193 -37.56 -23.74 -0.84
N ASN A 194 -38.65 -23.96 -1.60
CA ASN A 194 -38.75 -23.48 -2.99
C ASN A 194 -39.69 -22.28 -3.16
N ASN A 195 -40.38 -21.85 -2.09
CA ASN A 195 -41.31 -20.72 -2.07
C ASN A 195 -42.42 -20.85 -3.13
N THR A 196 -42.86 -22.08 -3.38
CA THR A 196 -43.94 -22.42 -4.30
C THR A 196 -45.04 -23.14 -3.54
N ASP A 197 -46.29 -22.97 -3.98
CA ASP A 197 -47.43 -23.77 -3.54
C ASP A 197 -47.45 -25.06 -4.38
N ASP A 198 -46.86 -26.13 -3.85
CA ASP A 198 -46.64 -27.40 -4.55
C ASP A 198 -47.85 -28.34 -4.51
N ASP A 199 -48.76 -28.15 -3.54
CA ASP A 199 -49.96 -28.98 -3.37
C ASP A 199 -51.24 -28.33 -3.94
N GLY A 200 -51.17 -27.04 -4.28
CA GLY A 200 -52.20 -26.26 -4.97
C GLY A 200 -53.32 -25.77 -4.06
N ASP A 201 -53.09 -25.68 -2.76
CA ASP A 201 -54.09 -25.29 -1.77
C ASP A 201 -54.17 -23.77 -1.52
N GLY A 202 -53.20 -23.03 -2.07
CA GLY A 202 -53.09 -21.58 -2.00
C GLY A 202 -52.16 -21.05 -0.91
N VAL A 203 -51.51 -21.91 -0.11
CA VAL A 203 -50.57 -21.56 0.95
C VAL A 203 -49.18 -22.11 0.60
N VAL A 204 -48.16 -21.24 0.57
CA VAL A 204 -46.79 -21.62 0.20
C VAL A 204 -46.04 -22.23 1.40
N ASN A 205 -45.27 -23.31 1.23
CA ASN A 205 -44.45 -24.00 2.24
C ASN A 205 -45.12 -24.27 3.61
N ASP A 206 -46.42 -24.57 3.65
CA ASP A 206 -47.08 -24.90 4.91
C ASP A 206 -46.89 -26.36 5.35
N GLY A 207 -47.05 -26.62 6.65
CA GLY A 207 -46.70 -27.93 7.22
C GLY A 207 -45.20 -28.18 7.34
N CYS A 208 -44.37 -27.25 6.88
CA CYS A 208 -42.92 -27.28 6.98
C CYS A 208 -42.43 -26.87 8.37
N PRO A 209 -41.32 -27.45 8.87
CA PRO A 209 -40.73 -27.05 10.14
C PRO A 209 -40.08 -25.67 10.03
N ALA A 210 -40.10 -24.91 11.12
CA ALA A 210 -39.44 -23.61 11.19
C ALA A 210 -37.92 -23.73 10.97
N VAL A 211 -37.32 -22.82 10.20
CA VAL A 211 -35.87 -22.73 9.98
C VAL A 211 -35.23 -22.02 11.18
N GLY A 212 -34.80 -22.81 12.17
CA GLY A 212 -34.17 -22.27 13.38
C GLY A 212 -32.73 -21.78 13.18
N ASP A 213 -32.24 -21.00 14.16
CA ASP A 213 -30.83 -20.63 14.25
C ASP A 213 -29.93 -21.89 14.20
N VAL A 214 -28.87 -21.82 13.39
CA VAL A 214 -27.90 -22.91 13.27
C VAL A 214 -26.74 -22.65 14.20
N VAL A 215 -26.57 -23.53 15.20
CA VAL A 215 -25.41 -23.50 16.09
C VAL A 215 -24.26 -24.25 15.42
N LEU A 216 -23.26 -23.50 14.95
CA LEU A 216 -22.02 -24.06 14.43
C LEU A 216 -21.01 -24.15 15.58
N THR A 217 -20.48 -25.34 15.85
CA THR A 217 -19.38 -25.50 16.80
C THR A 217 -18.12 -25.89 16.05
N PHE A 218 -17.11 -25.02 16.13
CA PHE A 218 -15.80 -25.21 15.56
C PHE A 218 -14.82 -25.67 16.64
N HIS A 219 -14.24 -26.85 16.45
CA HIS A 219 -13.13 -27.27 17.29
C HIS A 219 -11.86 -26.57 16.82
N VAL A 220 -11.35 -25.63 17.63
CA VAL A 220 -10.17 -24.83 17.30
C VAL A 220 -8.99 -25.33 18.11
N GLU A 221 -7.90 -25.62 17.41
CA GLU A 221 -6.66 -26.10 18.02
C GLU A 221 -5.53 -25.11 17.74
N ARG A 222 -4.67 -24.92 18.73
CA ARG A 222 -3.49 -24.06 18.61
C ARG A 222 -2.35 -24.57 19.46
N THR A 223 -1.15 -24.19 19.08
CA THR A 223 0.05 -24.40 19.88
C THR A 223 0.46 -23.11 20.58
N PRO A 224 1.02 -23.19 21.80
CA PRO A 224 1.62 -22.06 22.47
C PRO A 224 2.74 -21.39 21.65
N ASP A 225 3.56 -22.18 20.94
CA ASP A 225 4.77 -21.68 20.26
C ASP A 225 4.54 -21.29 18.79
N TYR A 226 3.63 -21.97 18.08
CA TYR A 226 3.50 -21.87 16.61
C TYR A 226 2.12 -21.45 16.12
N GLY A 227 1.21 -21.06 17.03
CA GLY A 227 -0.09 -20.51 16.67
C GLY A 227 -1.13 -21.57 16.26
N PRO A 228 -2.19 -21.16 15.55
CA PRO A 228 -3.30 -22.03 15.15
C PRO A 228 -2.86 -23.20 14.26
N LEU A 229 -3.44 -24.37 14.50
CA LEU A 229 -3.29 -25.52 13.60
C LEU A 229 -4.17 -25.32 12.37
N VAL A 230 -3.60 -25.52 11.20
CA VAL A 230 -4.30 -25.42 9.91
C VAL A 230 -4.48 -26.79 9.25
N ALA A 231 -3.63 -27.77 9.59
CA ALA A 231 -3.76 -29.13 9.07
C ALA A 231 -3.17 -30.17 10.03
N ARG A 232 -3.57 -31.43 9.85
CA ARG A 232 -2.98 -32.61 10.49
C ARG A 232 -2.76 -33.67 9.43
N GLY A 233 -1.72 -34.47 9.59
CA GLY A 233 -1.37 -35.49 8.60
C GLY A 233 -0.26 -36.40 9.07
N LYS A 234 0.29 -37.17 8.14
CA LYS A 234 1.46 -38.00 8.39
C LYS A 234 2.53 -37.63 7.39
N LEU A 235 3.78 -37.62 7.86
CA LEU A 235 4.91 -37.78 6.96
C LEU A 235 4.85 -39.17 6.34
N THR A 236 5.72 -39.37 5.38
CA THR A 236 5.71 -40.54 4.52
C THR A 236 6.40 -41.74 5.14
N ASP A 237 7.21 -41.50 6.18
CA ASP A 237 7.63 -42.52 7.13
C ASP A 237 6.54 -42.89 8.16
N GLY A 238 5.34 -42.32 8.03
CA GLY A 238 4.20 -42.55 8.92
C GLY A 238 4.20 -41.69 10.18
N THR A 239 5.22 -40.84 10.40
CA THR A 239 5.29 -39.94 11.56
C THR A 239 4.09 -39.00 11.56
N PRO A 240 3.26 -39.01 12.62
CA PRO A 240 2.15 -38.07 12.72
C PRO A 240 2.63 -36.65 12.93
N ILE A 241 2.03 -35.73 12.19
CA ILE A 241 2.35 -34.30 12.24
C ILE A 241 1.09 -33.45 12.30
N ALA A 242 1.25 -32.23 12.81
CA ALA A 242 0.35 -31.11 12.57
C ALA A 242 1.09 -30.01 11.80
N VAL A 243 0.35 -29.19 11.07
CA VAL A 243 0.85 -27.96 10.48
C VAL A 243 0.18 -26.80 11.20
N ALA A 244 0.98 -25.89 11.72
CA ALA A 244 0.52 -24.65 12.31
C ALA A 244 0.94 -23.47 11.43
N THR A 245 0.20 -22.37 11.49
CA THR A 245 0.55 -21.13 10.81
C THR A 245 0.75 -20.03 11.84
N LEU A 246 1.94 -19.46 11.89
CA LEU A 246 2.25 -18.37 12.81
C LEU A 246 2.51 -17.09 12.03
N ARG A 247 1.61 -16.12 12.20
CA ARG A 247 1.91 -14.73 11.89
C ARG A 247 2.66 -14.11 13.06
N SER A 248 3.75 -13.40 12.78
CA SER A 248 4.57 -12.70 13.80
C SER A 248 3.80 -11.71 14.69
N THR A 249 2.66 -11.23 14.21
CA THR A 249 1.76 -10.32 14.93
C THR A 249 0.61 -11.04 15.66
N TYR A 250 0.55 -12.38 15.63
CA TYR A 250 -0.50 -13.14 16.32
C TYR A 250 -0.44 -12.87 17.84
N ARG A 251 -1.57 -12.46 18.43
CA ARG A 251 -1.69 -11.95 19.82
C ARG A 251 -0.92 -10.65 20.11
N HIS A 252 -0.39 -10.01 19.08
CA HIS A 252 0.31 -8.72 19.12
C HIS A 252 -0.38 -7.72 18.18
N GLU A 253 -1.66 -7.93 17.86
CA GLU A 253 -2.40 -7.10 16.90
C GLU A 253 -2.52 -5.65 17.40
N LEU A 254 -2.74 -5.48 18.71
CA LEU A 254 -2.86 -4.17 19.36
C LEU A 254 -1.52 -3.45 19.55
N ASP A 255 -0.39 -4.14 19.44
CA ASP A 255 0.93 -3.52 19.61
C ASP A 255 1.19 -2.42 18.59
N SER A 256 0.62 -2.57 17.38
CA SER A 256 0.71 -1.58 16.30
C SER A 256 0.02 -0.25 16.62
N ALA A 257 -0.90 -0.24 17.60
CA ALA A 257 -1.55 1.00 18.04
C ALA A 257 -0.53 2.02 18.60
N ARG A 258 0.63 1.56 19.10
CA ARG A 258 1.70 2.44 19.60
C ARG A 258 2.22 3.37 18.51
N GLY A 259 2.41 2.88 17.30
CA GLY A 259 2.91 3.68 16.19
C GLY A 259 1.93 4.77 15.81
N PHE A 260 0.65 4.42 15.73
CA PHE A 260 -0.42 5.38 15.46
C PHE A 260 -0.60 6.41 16.59
N ILE A 261 -0.49 6.04 17.86
CA ILE A 261 -0.52 7.01 18.97
C ILE A 261 0.66 7.98 18.84
N ARG A 262 1.86 7.48 18.55
CA ARG A 262 3.09 8.29 18.45
C ARG A 262 3.06 9.26 17.27
N ILE A 263 2.67 8.81 16.08
CA ILE A 263 2.59 9.69 14.90
C ILE A 263 1.48 10.73 15.02
N ASN A 264 0.51 10.55 15.91
CA ASN A 264 -0.53 11.56 16.15
C ASN A 264 -0.16 12.53 17.28
N ASN A 265 0.87 12.21 18.06
CA ASN A 265 1.23 12.96 19.26
C ASN A 265 2.30 14.04 18.94
N PRO A 266 1.96 15.34 19.06
CA PRO A 266 2.91 16.43 18.79
C PRO A 266 4.10 16.46 19.76
N ASN A 267 3.96 15.92 20.97
CA ASN A 267 5.05 15.81 21.94
C ASN A 267 6.05 14.69 21.57
N PHE A 268 5.63 13.73 20.74
CA PHE A 268 6.52 12.70 20.19
C PHE A 268 7.15 13.16 18.86
N MET A 269 6.37 13.84 18.02
CA MET A 269 6.74 14.30 16.69
C MET A 269 7.54 15.61 16.71
N THR A 270 8.69 15.58 17.38
CA THR A 270 9.54 16.75 17.63
C THR A 270 10.80 16.81 16.75
N ASP A 271 11.20 15.70 16.13
CA ASP A 271 12.40 15.57 15.28
C ASP A 271 12.05 15.02 13.89
N GLY A 272 11.06 15.64 13.24
CA GLY A 272 10.67 15.41 11.85
C GLY A 272 10.65 13.94 11.43
N TYR A 273 11.39 13.62 10.37
CA TYR A 273 11.50 12.26 9.84
C TYR A 273 12.05 11.24 10.86
N ASN A 274 12.96 11.61 11.77
CA ASN A 274 13.48 10.67 12.77
C ASN A 274 12.39 10.24 13.75
N SER A 275 11.58 11.19 14.25
CA SER A 275 10.39 10.87 15.04
C SER A 275 9.42 10.00 14.25
N PHE A 276 9.17 10.31 12.98
CA PHE A 276 8.31 9.49 12.11
C PHE A 276 8.82 8.05 11.98
N ARG A 277 10.11 7.86 11.69
CA ARG A 277 10.71 6.53 11.60
C ARG A 277 10.56 5.75 12.89
N GLN A 278 10.78 6.41 14.03
CA GLN A 278 10.63 5.77 15.33
C GLN A 278 9.17 5.41 15.60
N ALA A 279 8.21 6.27 15.24
CA ALA A 279 6.79 6.00 15.36
C ALA A 279 6.39 4.78 14.52
N MET A 280 6.73 4.77 13.23
CA MET A 280 6.28 3.72 12.31
C MET A 280 7.12 2.45 12.37
N GLY A 281 8.44 2.54 12.25
CA GLY A 281 9.32 1.37 12.18
C GLY A 281 9.43 0.57 13.47
N THR A 282 9.14 1.17 14.63
CA THR A 282 9.15 0.48 15.94
C THR A 282 7.78 0.38 16.60
N GLY A 283 6.80 1.13 16.11
CA GLY A 283 5.47 1.20 16.68
C GLY A 283 4.41 0.45 15.88
N VAL A 284 4.68 0.07 14.63
CA VAL A 284 3.79 -0.73 13.78
C VAL A 284 4.46 -2.06 13.46
N ASP A 285 3.86 -3.16 13.92
CA ASP A 285 4.38 -4.51 13.71
C ASP A 285 3.89 -5.12 12.38
N TYR A 286 2.85 -4.55 11.78
CA TYR A 286 2.35 -4.94 10.46
C TYR A 286 3.27 -4.52 9.31
N THR A 287 3.16 -5.23 8.20
CA THR A 287 3.96 -5.03 6.98
C THR A 287 3.44 -3.87 6.12
N PHE A 288 4.02 -2.68 6.30
CA PHE A 288 3.66 -1.49 5.51
C PHE A 288 4.89 -0.74 4.98
N ASN A 289 4.68 -0.06 3.86
CA ASN A 289 5.56 0.96 3.31
C ASN A 289 5.04 2.33 3.76
N TRP A 290 5.71 2.99 4.69
CA TRP A 290 5.30 4.31 5.17
C TRP A 290 6.03 5.42 4.44
N PHE A 291 5.29 6.44 4.04
CA PHE A 291 5.80 7.64 3.38
C PHE A 291 5.63 8.84 4.29
N TYR A 292 6.59 9.75 4.23
CA TYR A 292 6.65 10.96 5.04
C TYR A 292 6.97 12.16 4.16
N VAL A 293 6.33 13.29 4.48
CA VAL A 293 6.67 14.58 3.90
C VAL A 293 6.50 15.67 4.96
N ASP A 294 7.51 16.54 5.10
CA ASP A 294 7.41 17.79 5.85
C ASP A 294 7.74 19.00 4.94
N ALA A 295 7.97 20.16 5.55
CA ALA A 295 8.27 21.41 4.85
C ALA A 295 9.58 21.37 4.03
N LYS A 296 10.45 20.39 4.27
CA LYS A 296 11.82 20.30 3.76
C LYS A 296 12.16 18.91 3.23
N ASP A 297 11.76 17.88 3.94
CA ASP A 297 12.24 16.51 3.77
C ASP A 297 11.14 15.58 3.24
N ILE A 298 11.54 14.62 2.40
CA ILE A 298 10.73 13.46 2.01
C ILE A 298 11.36 12.20 2.58
N GLY A 299 10.55 11.25 3.03
CA GLY A 299 11.06 10.06 3.70
C GLY A 299 10.24 8.80 3.44
N TYR A 300 10.92 7.66 3.57
CA TYR A 300 10.36 6.32 3.48
C TYR A 300 10.79 5.49 4.70
N GLN A 301 9.88 4.68 5.25
CA GLN A 301 10.17 3.70 6.30
C GLN A 301 9.33 2.44 6.10
N HIS A 302 9.97 1.28 5.99
CA HIS A 302 9.29 0.00 6.07
C HIS A 302 8.99 -0.35 7.53
N SER A 303 7.78 -0.82 7.84
CA SER A 303 7.46 -1.43 9.13
C SER A 303 7.20 -2.92 8.95
N CYS A 304 7.71 -3.75 9.86
CA CYS A 304 7.38 -5.16 9.94
C CYS A 304 7.98 -5.77 11.21
N LYS A 305 7.23 -6.63 11.90
CA LYS A 305 7.76 -7.61 12.86
C LYS A 305 8.24 -8.86 12.10
N CYS A 306 9.12 -8.65 11.13
CA CYS A 306 9.56 -9.70 10.21
C CYS A 306 10.52 -10.64 10.94
N PRO A 307 10.27 -11.97 10.92
CA PRO A 307 11.08 -12.92 11.67
C PRO A 307 12.50 -12.98 11.14
N GLN A 308 13.46 -12.97 12.05
CA GLN A 308 14.84 -13.34 11.73
C GLN A 308 14.92 -14.86 11.77
N ARG A 309 14.77 -15.49 10.61
CA ARG A 309 14.77 -16.94 10.47
C ARG A 309 16.16 -17.54 10.75
N ALA A 310 16.17 -18.75 11.30
CA ALA A 310 17.41 -19.49 11.53
C ALA A 310 18.16 -19.73 10.21
N GLN A 311 19.49 -19.81 10.27
CA GLN A 311 20.31 -20.08 9.09
C GLN A 311 19.93 -21.46 8.51
N GLY A 312 19.64 -21.49 7.21
CA GLY A 312 19.21 -22.71 6.50
C GLY A 312 17.74 -22.68 6.15
N VAL A 313 16.90 -22.00 6.94
CA VAL A 313 15.46 -21.91 6.67
C VAL A 313 15.19 -21.22 5.34
N ASP A 314 14.47 -21.91 4.46
CA ASP A 314 13.88 -21.31 3.27
C ASP A 314 12.52 -20.69 3.62
N PRO A 315 12.34 -19.36 3.55
CA PRO A 315 11.08 -18.71 3.89
C PRO A 315 9.91 -19.08 2.98
N TYR A 316 10.14 -19.71 1.83
CA TYR A 316 9.09 -20.10 0.90
C TYR A 316 8.52 -21.50 1.19
N LEU A 317 8.96 -22.16 2.26
CA LEU A 317 8.59 -23.53 2.61
C LEU A 317 8.21 -23.66 4.09
N PRO A 318 7.38 -24.66 4.45
CA PRO A 318 7.12 -24.99 5.85
C PRO A 318 8.39 -25.36 6.63
N VAL A 319 8.47 -24.89 7.87
CA VAL A 319 9.63 -25.03 8.76
C VAL A 319 9.34 -26.04 9.88
N TRP A 320 10.34 -26.82 10.32
CA TRP A 320 10.13 -27.75 11.44
C TRP A 320 9.99 -27.02 12.79
N GLY A 321 8.84 -27.15 13.44
CA GLY A 321 8.57 -26.60 14.79
C GLY A 321 9.13 -27.47 15.93
N THR A 322 10.40 -27.87 15.81
CA THR A 322 11.08 -28.74 16.79
C THR A 322 11.92 -27.96 17.80
N GLY A 323 11.97 -26.64 17.72
CA GLY A 323 12.80 -25.77 18.57
C GLY A 323 14.09 -25.27 17.90
N GLN A 324 14.68 -26.11 17.05
CA GLN A 324 16.00 -25.81 16.44
C GLN A 324 15.93 -24.77 15.29
N TRP A 325 14.76 -24.59 14.68
CA TRP A 325 14.53 -23.68 13.54
C TRP A 325 13.69 -22.47 13.91
N ASP A 326 13.39 -22.32 15.20
CA ASP A 326 12.59 -21.24 15.73
C ASP A 326 13.18 -19.90 15.32
N TRP A 327 12.31 -18.89 15.21
CA TRP A 327 12.74 -17.53 14.93
C TRP A 327 13.79 -17.06 15.95
N GLN A 328 14.87 -16.48 15.45
CA GLN A 328 15.98 -15.96 16.25
C GLN A 328 15.74 -14.51 16.71
N GLY A 329 14.46 -14.11 16.79
CA GLY A 329 14.02 -12.74 16.96
C GLY A 329 13.42 -12.16 15.68
N PHE A 330 13.52 -10.86 15.53
CA PHE A 330 12.95 -10.10 14.42
C PHE A 330 14.01 -9.19 13.80
N ILE A 331 13.83 -8.86 12.53
CA ILE A 331 14.70 -7.91 11.81
C ILE A 331 14.78 -6.60 12.62
N PRO A 332 15.98 -6.17 13.04
CA PRO A 332 16.11 -4.98 13.87
C PRO A 332 15.76 -3.72 13.09
N PHE A 333 15.28 -2.69 13.79
CA PHE A 333 14.91 -1.38 13.23
C PHE A 333 15.99 -0.77 12.31
N SER A 334 17.28 -0.96 12.62
CA SER A 334 18.40 -0.47 11.80
C SER A 334 18.56 -1.19 10.46
N ALA A 335 18.01 -2.40 10.32
CA ALA A 335 18.04 -3.21 9.10
C ALA A 335 16.74 -3.12 8.28
N GLN A 336 15.71 -2.45 8.80
CA GLN A 336 14.49 -2.19 8.03
C GLN A 336 14.78 -1.19 6.89
N PRO A 337 14.29 -1.44 5.66
CA PRO A 337 14.41 -0.49 4.55
C PRO A 337 13.88 0.90 4.92
N ASN A 338 14.67 1.92 4.62
CA ASN A 338 14.36 3.32 4.89
C ASN A 338 15.17 4.20 3.94
N ASP A 339 14.66 5.39 3.62
CA ASP A 339 15.39 6.39 2.84
C ASP A 339 14.90 7.80 3.21
N LEU A 340 15.81 8.77 3.20
CA LEU A 340 15.55 10.19 3.51
C LEU A 340 16.15 11.04 2.41
N ASN A 341 15.31 11.80 1.70
CA ASN A 341 15.71 12.64 0.57
C ASN A 341 16.60 11.86 -0.43
N PRO A 342 16.06 10.80 -1.07
CA PRO A 342 16.82 9.97 -2.00
C PRO A 342 17.45 10.84 -3.11
N PRO A 343 18.62 10.47 -3.65
CA PRO A 343 19.27 11.20 -4.74
C PRO A 343 18.40 11.37 -6.00
N ALA A 344 17.45 10.46 -6.23
CA ALA A 344 16.48 10.57 -7.31
C ALA A 344 15.54 11.79 -7.17
N GLY A 345 15.44 12.36 -5.97
CA GLY A 345 14.61 13.52 -5.69
C GLY A 345 13.11 13.21 -5.57
N PHE A 346 12.72 11.94 -5.67
CA PHE A 346 11.35 11.46 -5.47
C PHE A 346 11.32 10.04 -4.87
N LEU A 347 10.18 9.67 -4.30
CA LEU A 347 9.83 8.32 -3.86
C LEU A 347 8.51 7.93 -4.55
N THR A 348 8.43 6.73 -5.10
CA THR A 348 7.18 6.15 -5.58
C THR A 348 6.92 4.83 -4.90
N SER A 349 5.64 4.48 -4.77
CA SER A 349 5.25 3.12 -4.49
C SER A 349 3.93 2.81 -5.17
N TRP A 350 3.81 1.57 -5.62
CA TRP A 350 2.52 0.96 -5.90
C TRP A 350 2.45 -0.48 -5.42
N ASN A 351 2.74 -0.68 -4.12
CA ASN A 351 2.94 -1.99 -3.46
C ASN A 351 4.19 -2.74 -3.94
N ASN A 352 5.12 -2.09 -4.64
CA ASN A 352 6.34 -2.74 -5.10
C ASN A 352 7.30 -3.07 -3.94
N LYS A 353 8.30 -3.88 -4.29
CA LYS A 353 9.43 -4.24 -3.47
C LYS A 353 10.11 -3.02 -2.83
N GLN A 354 10.46 -3.16 -1.55
CA GLN A 354 10.97 -2.10 -0.68
C GLN A 354 12.40 -1.67 -1.02
N ALA A 355 13.25 -2.65 -1.28
CA ALA A 355 14.66 -2.46 -1.52
C ALA A 355 15.23 -3.65 -2.32
N PRO A 356 16.37 -3.47 -3.01
CA PRO A 356 17.12 -4.58 -3.56
C PRO A 356 17.36 -5.66 -2.49
N GLN A 357 17.21 -6.92 -2.87
CA GLN A 357 17.45 -8.10 -2.01
C GLN A 357 16.49 -8.28 -0.80
N PHE A 358 15.61 -7.32 -0.50
CA PHE A 358 14.57 -7.53 0.50
C PHE A 358 13.53 -8.52 -0.02
N LYS A 359 13.20 -9.58 0.71
CA LYS A 359 12.35 -10.65 0.18
C LYS A 359 10.86 -10.29 0.28
N ALA A 360 10.10 -10.72 -0.72
CA ALA A 360 8.64 -10.73 -0.66
C ALA A 360 8.16 -11.89 0.24
N ASN A 361 6.88 -11.87 0.62
CA ASN A 361 6.23 -13.01 1.24
C ASN A 361 6.20 -14.25 0.31
N ASP A 362 5.91 -15.39 0.92
CA ASP A 362 6.00 -16.71 0.30
C ASP A 362 5.02 -16.95 -0.86
N ARG A 363 4.07 -16.03 -1.04
CA ARG A 363 3.03 -16.05 -2.06
C ARG A 363 3.14 -14.93 -3.07
N GLN A 364 4.07 -13.99 -2.85
CA GLN A 364 4.21 -12.81 -3.67
C GLN A 364 5.27 -13.02 -4.76
N PHE A 365 4.83 -13.58 -5.89
CA PHE A 365 5.66 -13.90 -7.05
C PHE A 365 5.70 -12.79 -8.11
N SER A 366 4.84 -11.78 -8.00
CA SER A 366 4.73 -10.68 -8.96
C SER A 366 5.84 -9.63 -8.85
N TYR A 367 6.65 -9.64 -7.77
CA TYR A 367 7.76 -8.70 -7.57
C TYR A 367 8.91 -8.96 -8.55
N GLY A 368 8.70 -8.53 -9.79
CA GLY A 368 9.57 -8.74 -10.93
C GLY A 368 10.03 -7.43 -11.59
N PRO A 369 10.70 -7.54 -12.75
CA PRO A 369 11.23 -6.40 -13.50
C PRO A 369 10.15 -5.54 -14.17
N VAL A 370 8.93 -6.08 -14.34
CA VAL A 370 7.72 -5.35 -14.72
C VAL A 370 6.80 -5.37 -13.51
N PHE A 371 6.32 -4.20 -13.13
CA PHE A 371 5.43 -4.00 -12.02
C PHE A 371 4.67 -2.69 -12.21
N ARG A 372 3.48 -2.56 -11.64
CA ARG A 372 2.63 -1.37 -11.86
C ARG A 372 3.26 -0.04 -11.41
N ASN A 373 4.20 -0.07 -10.47
CA ASN A 373 4.92 1.13 -10.02
C ASN A 373 5.68 1.84 -11.17
N GLN A 374 6.08 1.12 -12.23
CA GLN A 374 6.76 1.69 -13.39
C GLN A 374 5.89 2.76 -14.08
N LEU A 375 4.56 2.61 -14.06
CA LEU A 375 3.64 3.62 -14.59
C LEU A 375 3.86 4.98 -13.90
N LEU A 376 3.99 5.00 -12.57
CA LEU A 376 4.27 6.23 -11.81
C LEU A 376 5.68 6.77 -12.08
N VAL A 377 6.69 5.89 -12.11
CA VAL A 377 8.09 6.27 -12.30
C VAL A 377 8.31 6.98 -13.63
N THR A 378 7.77 6.41 -14.73
CA THR A 378 7.91 6.99 -16.08
C THR A 378 7.36 8.41 -16.14
N ARG A 379 6.17 8.63 -15.56
CA ARG A 379 5.50 9.94 -15.58
C ARG A 379 6.23 10.97 -14.74
N ILE A 380 6.64 10.60 -13.52
CA ILE A 380 7.30 11.57 -12.64
C ILE A 380 8.69 11.95 -13.14
N GLN A 381 9.45 10.99 -13.69
CA GLN A 381 10.74 11.29 -14.32
C GLN A 381 10.58 12.22 -15.51
N SER A 382 9.58 11.98 -16.37
CA SER A 382 9.27 12.83 -17.52
C SER A 382 8.90 14.26 -17.08
N ALA A 383 8.01 14.38 -16.09
CA ALA A 383 7.56 15.67 -15.58
C ALA A 383 8.71 16.48 -14.96
N ILE A 384 9.55 15.84 -14.14
CA ILE A 384 10.73 16.47 -13.53
C ILE A 384 11.76 16.88 -14.59
N ALA A 385 11.96 16.06 -15.63
CA ALA A 385 12.87 16.38 -16.73
C ALA A 385 12.38 17.57 -17.56
N ALA A 386 11.06 17.77 -17.68
CA ALA A 386 10.46 18.90 -18.38
C ALA A 386 10.58 20.22 -17.61
N GLY A 387 10.64 20.17 -16.27
CA GLY A 387 10.88 21.33 -15.42
C GLY A 387 10.33 21.18 -14.00
N PRO A 388 10.40 22.24 -13.17
CA PRO A 388 9.83 22.21 -11.83
C PRO A 388 8.31 22.00 -11.85
N ILE A 389 7.82 21.09 -11.01
CA ILE A 389 6.40 20.68 -10.96
C ILE A 389 5.66 21.25 -9.73
N ASP A 390 4.33 21.26 -9.75
CA ASP A 390 3.49 21.55 -8.60
C ASP A 390 2.56 20.37 -8.22
N ARG A 391 1.65 20.61 -7.27
CA ARG A 391 0.70 19.59 -6.80
C ARG A 391 -0.26 19.11 -7.88
N ALA A 392 -0.66 19.98 -8.81
CA ALA A 392 -1.56 19.60 -9.90
C ALA A 392 -0.83 18.68 -10.87
N ASP A 393 0.42 19.03 -11.24
CA ASP A 393 1.28 18.17 -12.06
C ASP A 393 1.45 16.77 -11.41
N LEU A 394 1.59 16.71 -10.08
CA LEU A 394 1.72 15.45 -9.34
C LEU A 394 0.44 14.60 -9.35
N VAL A 395 -0.73 15.23 -9.20
CA VAL A 395 -2.03 14.57 -9.30
C VAL A 395 -2.22 14.04 -10.73
N SER A 396 -1.93 14.85 -11.75
CA SER A 396 -2.00 14.43 -13.14
C SER A 396 -1.08 13.24 -13.44
N ALA A 397 0.12 13.18 -12.88
CA ALA A 397 1.01 12.01 -13.04
C ALA A 397 0.41 10.72 -12.45
N MET A 398 -0.33 10.81 -11.33
CA MET A 398 -1.00 9.65 -10.75
C MET A 398 -2.25 9.25 -11.54
N GLU A 399 -3.06 10.22 -11.98
CA GLU A 399 -4.26 9.96 -12.80
C GLU A 399 -3.91 9.40 -14.18
N ASP A 400 -2.87 9.94 -14.81
CA ASP A 400 -2.36 9.44 -16.08
C ASP A 400 -1.83 8.00 -15.95
N ALA A 401 -1.16 7.67 -14.83
CA ALA A 401 -0.74 6.30 -14.55
C ALA A 401 -1.94 5.36 -14.35
N GLY A 402 -2.98 5.84 -13.68
CA GLY A 402 -4.17 5.06 -13.34
C GLY A 402 -5.10 4.75 -14.52
N THR A 403 -4.77 5.18 -15.73
CA THR A 403 -5.56 4.93 -16.94
C THR A 403 -4.78 4.17 -18.01
N CYS A 404 -3.54 3.77 -17.74
CA CYS A 404 -2.68 3.11 -18.73
C CYS A 404 -2.57 1.62 -18.51
N ASP A 405 -2.55 0.87 -19.61
CA ASP A 405 -2.29 -0.56 -19.59
C ASP A 405 -0.80 -0.85 -19.32
N LEU A 406 -0.51 -1.66 -18.29
CA LEU A 406 0.84 -2.01 -17.87
C LEU A 406 1.56 -2.83 -18.95
N ARG A 407 0.86 -3.77 -19.58
CA ARG A 407 1.40 -4.59 -20.69
C ARG A 407 1.65 -3.69 -21.90
N GLY A 408 0.72 -2.77 -22.16
CA GLY A 408 0.82 -1.75 -23.19
C GLY A 408 2.07 -0.87 -23.05
N GLN A 409 2.41 -0.45 -21.84
CA GLN A 409 3.59 0.39 -21.60
C GLN A 409 4.90 -0.42 -21.61
N GLU A 410 4.95 -1.56 -20.90
CA GLU A 410 6.23 -2.22 -20.61
C GLU A 410 6.58 -3.35 -21.60
N ASP A 411 5.58 -4.07 -22.13
CA ASP A 411 5.78 -5.27 -22.93
C ASP A 411 5.51 -5.05 -24.43
N LEU A 412 4.43 -4.35 -24.76
CA LEU A 412 3.99 -4.13 -26.14
C LEU A 412 5.07 -3.48 -27.03
N PRO A 413 5.89 -2.50 -26.57
CA PRO A 413 6.96 -1.95 -27.40
C PRO A 413 8.04 -2.97 -27.77
N LEU A 414 8.34 -3.93 -26.89
CA LEU A 414 9.28 -5.03 -27.17
C LEU A 414 8.64 -6.04 -28.12
N LEU A 415 7.37 -6.36 -27.90
CA LEU A 415 6.61 -7.26 -28.76
C LEU A 415 6.48 -6.74 -30.20
N LEU A 416 6.22 -5.45 -30.39
CA LEU A 416 6.16 -4.82 -31.71
C LEU A 416 7.53 -4.83 -32.43
N GLN A 417 8.64 -4.73 -31.69
CA GLN A 417 9.99 -4.89 -32.24
C GLN A 417 10.23 -6.34 -32.70
N VAL A 418 9.83 -7.33 -31.91
CA VAL A 418 9.94 -8.74 -32.26
C VAL A 418 9.05 -9.08 -33.47
N LEU A 419 7.79 -8.66 -33.47
CA LEU A 419 6.83 -8.87 -34.57
C LEU A 419 7.32 -8.26 -35.90
N GLY A 420 7.98 -7.10 -35.84
CA GLY A 420 8.33 -6.32 -37.01
C GLY A 420 7.12 -5.59 -37.62
N PRO A 421 7.31 -4.80 -38.70
CA PRO A 421 6.25 -3.96 -39.28
C PRO A 421 5.28 -4.72 -40.19
N THR A 422 5.58 -5.96 -40.58
CA THR A 422 4.84 -6.67 -41.63
C THR A 422 4.57 -8.11 -41.24
N ALA A 423 3.30 -8.50 -41.32
CA ALA A 423 2.85 -9.87 -41.12
C ALA A 423 3.46 -10.82 -42.17
N PRO A 424 3.84 -12.06 -41.78
CA PRO A 424 4.35 -13.04 -42.73
C PRO A 424 3.24 -13.48 -43.70
N GLY A 425 3.65 -13.94 -44.89
CA GLY A 425 2.71 -14.49 -45.87
C GLY A 425 1.96 -15.70 -45.31
N GLY A 426 0.63 -15.66 -45.36
CA GLY A 426 -0.25 -16.70 -44.79
C GLY A 426 -0.81 -16.40 -43.41
N ALA A 427 -0.39 -15.31 -42.75
CA ALA A 427 -1.06 -14.80 -41.55
C ALA A 427 -2.48 -14.31 -41.87
N ASP A 428 -3.35 -14.24 -40.85
CA ASP A 428 -4.68 -13.66 -40.99
C ASP A 428 -4.56 -12.20 -41.48
N PRO A 429 -5.31 -11.77 -42.53
CA PRO A 429 -5.24 -10.41 -43.04
C PRO A 429 -5.48 -9.32 -41.98
N ARG A 430 -6.27 -9.64 -40.94
CA ARG A 430 -6.58 -8.73 -39.82
C ARG A 430 -5.44 -8.59 -38.84
N ALA A 431 -4.55 -9.58 -38.75
CA ALA A 431 -3.42 -9.54 -37.82
C ALA A 431 -2.52 -8.32 -38.07
N GLN A 432 -2.34 -7.92 -39.35
CA GLN A 432 -1.61 -6.71 -39.70
C GLN A 432 -2.31 -5.46 -39.14
N GLU A 433 -3.62 -5.33 -39.35
CA GLU A 433 -4.41 -4.20 -38.84
C GLU A 433 -4.41 -4.17 -37.30
N MET A 434 -4.54 -5.32 -36.63
CA MET A 434 -4.45 -5.44 -35.18
C MET A 434 -3.10 -4.94 -34.65
N ARG A 435 -2.01 -5.37 -35.28
CA ARG A 435 -0.64 -4.92 -34.94
C ARG A 435 -0.45 -3.42 -35.17
N ASP A 436 -1.01 -2.87 -36.24
CA ASP A 436 -0.91 -1.43 -36.54
C ASP A 436 -1.74 -0.57 -35.59
N ARG A 437 -2.91 -1.05 -35.14
CA ARG A 437 -3.72 -0.41 -34.08
C ARG A 437 -3.01 -0.44 -32.73
N LEU A 438 -2.44 -1.58 -32.34
CA LEU A 438 -1.60 -1.66 -31.13
C LEU A 438 -0.39 -0.72 -31.21
N ALA A 439 0.26 -0.63 -32.39
CA ALA A 439 1.36 0.29 -32.60
C ALA A 439 0.94 1.77 -32.51
N ALA A 440 -0.26 2.12 -33.00
CA ALA A 440 -0.84 3.45 -32.84
C ALA A 440 -1.15 3.74 -31.36
N TRP A 441 -1.71 2.77 -30.64
CA TRP A 441 -2.04 2.89 -29.21
C TRP A 441 -0.81 3.13 -28.32
N VAL A 442 0.34 2.54 -28.67
CA VAL A 442 1.62 2.85 -28.01
C VAL A 442 1.98 4.34 -28.16
N THR A 443 1.67 4.97 -29.30
CA THR A 443 1.93 6.40 -29.50
C THR A 443 0.98 7.31 -28.70
N THR A 444 -0.17 6.79 -28.28
CA THR A 444 -1.13 7.45 -27.39
C THR A 444 -1.01 6.97 -25.94
N GLN A 445 0.14 6.40 -25.54
CA GLN A 445 0.45 5.99 -24.17
C GLN A 445 -0.45 4.89 -23.59
N THR A 446 -1.09 4.10 -24.46
CA THR A 446 -1.86 2.91 -24.10
C THR A 446 -2.93 3.15 -23.04
N HIS A 447 -3.67 4.25 -23.17
CA HIS A 447 -4.77 4.56 -22.26
C HIS A 447 -6.00 3.68 -22.50
N ARG A 448 -6.62 3.24 -21.40
CA ARG A 448 -8.00 2.76 -21.30
C ARG A 448 -8.84 3.88 -20.68
N ARG A 449 -9.21 4.88 -21.48
CA ARG A 449 -9.99 6.05 -21.00
C ARG A 449 -11.01 6.50 -22.05
N ASP A 450 -12.03 7.20 -21.58
CA ASP A 450 -13.06 7.86 -22.37
C ASP A 450 -13.02 9.35 -22.00
N PHE A 451 -12.28 10.14 -22.76
CA PHE A 451 -12.05 11.54 -22.41
C PHE A 451 -13.23 12.44 -22.80
N ASP A 452 -13.94 12.10 -23.87
CA ASP A 452 -15.09 12.87 -24.36
C ASP A 452 -16.45 12.42 -23.77
N HIS A 453 -16.43 11.37 -22.95
CA HIS A 453 -17.57 10.79 -22.24
C HIS A 453 -18.66 10.27 -23.19
N ASP A 454 -18.28 9.71 -24.33
CA ASP A 454 -19.21 9.15 -25.31
C ASP A 454 -19.67 7.72 -24.98
N GLY A 455 -19.09 7.11 -23.95
CA GLY A 455 -19.38 5.75 -23.49
C GLY A 455 -18.49 4.67 -24.12
N SER A 456 -17.51 5.06 -24.95
CA SER A 456 -16.49 4.20 -25.54
C SER A 456 -15.10 4.65 -25.12
N TYR A 457 -14.14 3.74 -25.08
CA TYR A 457 -12.74 4.16 -24.97
C TYR A 457 -12.33 5.01 -26.19
N ASP A 458 -11.39 5.94 -25.99
CA ASP A 458 -10.78 6.74 -27.05
C ASP A 458 -10.09 5.85 -28.11
N ASP A 459 -9.55 4.69 -27.68
CA ASP A 459 -8.86 3.69 -28.50
C ASP A 459 -9.50 2.28 -28.30
N PRO A 460 -10.79 2.06 -28.60
CA PRO A 460 -11.56 0.93 -28.08
C PRO A 460 -11.20 -0.44 -28.67
N GLU A 461 -10.57 -0.46 -29.84
CA GLU A 461 -10.12 -1.71 -30.46
C GLU A 461 -8.83 -2.25 -29.84
N ALA A 462 -7.94 -1.38 -29.33
CA ALA A 462 -6.64 -1.80 -28.83
C ALA A 462 -6.72 -2.63 -27.52
N PRO A 463 -7.52 -2.23 -26.50
CA PRO A 463 -7.82 -3.08 -25.34
C PRO A 463 -8.42 -4.43 -25.74
N ALA A 464 -9.37 -4.45 -26.68
CA ALA A 464 -9.97 -5.69 -27.18
C ALA A 464 -8.91 -6.65 -27.75
N ILE A 465 -7.99 -6.10 -28.56
CA ILE A 465 -6.92 -6.86 -29.19
C ILE A 465 -5.94 -7.41 -28.16
N ILE A 466 -5.43 -6.58 -27.23
CA ILE A 466 -4.41 -7.03 -26.27
C ILE A 466 -4.96 -8.04 -25.27
N ASP A 467 -6.22 -7.89 -24.84
CA ASP A 467 -6.88 -8.84 -23.93
C ASP A 467 -7.10 -10.20 -24.58
N ALA A 468 -7.45 -10.24 -25.88
CA ALA A 468 -7.57 -11.50 -26.61
C ALA A 468 -6.20 -12.13 -26.97
N TRP A 469 -5.17 -11.30 -27.15
CA TRP A 469 -3.85 -11.77 -27.58
C TRP A 469 -2.98 -12.27 -26.43
N TRP A 470 -3.06 -11.67 -25.24
CA TRP A 470 -2.12 -11.89 -24.13
C TRP A 470 -1.98 -13.36 -23.70
N THR A 471 -3.10 -14.06 -23.50
CA THR A 471 -3.09 -15.49 -23.12
C THR A 471 -2.44 -16.34 -24.22
N ARG A 472 -2.81 -16.10 -25.49
CA ARG A 472 -2.28 -16.83 -26.65
C ARG A 472 -0.80 -16.60 -26.86
N LEU A 473 -0.36 -15.36 -26.63
CA LEU A 473 1.05 -14.97 -26.65
C LEU A 473 1.83 -15.70 -25.56
N SER A 474 1.30 -15.76 -24.35
CA SER A 474 1.94 -16.46 -23.24
C SER A 474 2.11 -17.95 -23.57
N HIS A 475 1.08 -18.61 -24.08
CA HIS A 475 1.18 -19.97 -24.59
C HIS A 475 2.23 -20.11 -25.72
N ALA A 476 2.20 -19.22 -26.71
CA ALA A 476 3.14 -19.26 -27.82
C ALA A 476 4.61 -19.08 -27.40
N MET A 477 4.86 -18.28 -26.35
CA MET A 477 6.21 -18.05 -25.82
C MET A 477 6.72 -19.21 -24.96
N PHE A 478 5.85 -19.83 -24.16
CA PHE A 478 6.30 -20.73 -23.10
C PHE A 478 5.96 -22.21 -23.35
N ASP A 479 4.93 -22.56 -24.12
CA ASP A 479 4.48 -23.96 -24.29
C ASP A 479 5.52 -24.82 -25.02
N ALA A 480 6.12 -24.30 -26.09
CA ALA A 480 7.05 -25.06 -26.94
C ALA A 480 8.30 -25.55 -26.18
N ASN A 481 8.75 -24.82 -25.16
CA ASN A 481 9.93 -25.14 -24.34
C ASN A 481 9.61 -25.78 -22.99
N SER A 482 8.35 -25.72 -22.59
CA SER A 482 7.85 -26.35 -21.36
C SER A 482 7.25 -27.72 -21.64
N GLY A 483 7.01 -28.06 -22.92
CA GLY A 483 6.26 -29.25 -23.32
C GLY A 483 4.82 -29.16 -22.83
N ASN A 484 4.15 -30.30 -22.69
CA ASN A 484 2.89 -30.35 -21.96
C ASN A 484 3.08 -29.93 -20.50
N ALA A 485 4.26 -29.57 -19.96
CA ALA A 485 4.35 -29.13 -18.57
C ALA A 485 3.46 -27.91 -18.28
N ILE A 486 3.23 -26.97 -19.20
CA ILE A 486 2.25 -25.89 -18.94
C ILE A 486 0.80 -26.41 -18.88
N GLN A 487 0.48 -27.45 -19.67
CA GLN A 487 -0.83 -28.15 -19.66
C GLN A 487 -0.97 -29.26 -18.59
N ASN A 488 0.13 -29.85 -18.11
CA ASN A 488 0.24 -31.02 -17.24
C ASN A 488 0.72 -30.66 -15.83
N LEU A 489 1.37 -29.50 -15.65
CA LEU A 489 1.61 -28.92 -14.33
C LEU A 489 0.30 -28.46 -13.71
N GLY A 490 -0.81 -28.45 -14.46
CA GLY A 490 -2.07 -27.86 -13.99
C GLY A 490 -1.75 -26.55 -13.32
N LEU A 491 -1.04 -25.66 -14.02
CA LEU A 491 -0.90 -24.30 -13.54
C LEU A 491 -2.33 -23.81 -13.36
N GLU A 492 -2.77 -23.73 -12.10
CA GLU A 492 -3.85 -22.83 -11.78
C GLU A 492 -3.35 -21.43 -12.12
N LEU A 493 -3.85 -20.91 -13.22
CA LEU A 493 -4.84 -19.86 -13.06
C LEU A 493 -6.12 -20.61 -12.58
N ASP A 494 -6.86 -20.19 -11.56
CA ASP A 494 -7.99 -20.98 -11.02
C ASP A 494 -9.34 -20.57 -11.66
N ASP A 495 -10.26 -21.55 -11.81
CA ASP A 495 -11.67 -21.46 -12.20
C ASP A 495 -12.61 -21.08 -11.02
N GLY A 496 -12.07 -20.96 -9.81
CA GLY A 496 -12.76 -20.79 -8.53
C GLY A 496 -13.62 -19.54 -8.28
N ASN A 497 -14.30 -18.95 -9.28
CA ASN A 497 -15.30 -17.93 -8.98
C ASN A 497 -16.60 -17.92 -9.79
N ARG A 498 -17.28 -19.07 -9.84
CA ARG A 498 -18.69 -19.04 -10.28
C ARG A 498 -19.63 -18.34 -9.29
N ARG A 499 -19.26 -18.14 -8.02
CA ARG A 499 -20.22 -17.68 -6.98
C ARG A 499 -19.68 -16.97 -5.74
N ASN A 500 -18.41 -16.63 -5.56
CA ASN A 500 -17.93 -15.96 -4.34
C ASN A 500 -17.06 -14.75 -4.65
N HIS A 501 -17.68 -13.60 -4.90
CA HIS A 501 -17.12 -12.27 -4.71
C HIS A 501 -16.02 -12.24 -3.61
N ILE A 502 -14.73 -12.26 -4.00
CA ILE A 502 -13.55 -11.93 -3.19
C ILE A 502 -12.37 -11.65 -4.14
N GLY A 503 -11.73 -10.49 -4.01
CA GLY A 503 -10.25 -10.40 -3.96
C GLY A 503 -9.32 -11.18 -4.94
N ASP A 504 -8.87 -10.66 -6.09
CA ASP A 504 -7.66 -11.01 -6.86
C ASP A 504 -6.37 -10.78 -6.03
N ALA A 505 -6.47 -9.97 -4.97
CA ALA A 505 -5.42 -9.72 -3.99
C ALA A 505 -5.27 -10.83 -2.92
N PHE A 506 -5.92 -11.98 -3.08
CA PHE A 506 -5.81 -13.13 -2.17
C PHE A 506 -5.43 -14.44 -2.86
N ASP A 507 -4.93 -14.37 -4.10
CA ASP A 507 -4.57 -15.54 -4.89
C ASP A 507 -3.06 -15.83 -4.84
N ASP A 508 -2.71 -17.06 -4.46
CA ASP A 508 -1.36 -17.49 -4.09
C ASP A 508 -0.82 -18.53 -5.08
N SER A 509 -0.06 -18.11 -6.10
CA SER A 509 0.48 -19.07 -7.08
C SER A 509 1.62 -19.96 -6.52
N PHE A 510 1.25 -21.16 -6.10
CA PHE A 510 1.99 -22.43 -5.98
C PHE A 510 3.49 -22.43 -5.61
N TYR A 511 3.72 -22.45 -4.30
CA TYR A 511 4.73 -23.19 -3.54
C TYR A 511 6.19 -23.23 -4.06
N GLY A 512 7.01 -22.39 -3.43
CA GLY A 512 8.23 -22.86 -2.79
C GLY A 512 9.23 -23.59 -3.67
N GLN A 513 9.87 -22.85 -4.59
CA GLN A 513 11.29 -22.95 -4.95
C GLN A 513 12.09 -23.97 -4.06
N PRO A 514 12.08 -25.30 -4.33
CA PRO A 514 12.66 -26.32 -3.43
C PRO A 514 14.20 -26.32 -3.42
N ASN A 515 14.81 -25.15 -3.32
CA ASN A 515 16.07 -24.85 -3.97
C ASN A 515 17.20 -24.53 -2.97
N LYS A 516 16.95 -24.66 -1.67
CA LYS A 516 18.01 -24.55 -0.65
C LYS A 516 18.13 -25.73 0.31
N ASP A 517 17.06 -26.46 0.65
CA ASP A 517 17.11 -27.48 1.73
C ASP A 517 17.40 -28.93 1.33
N LEU A 518 17.41 -29.25 0.03
CA LEU A 518 18.02 -30.50 -0.46
C LEU A 518 19.52 -30.60 -0.14
N ARG A 519 20.13 -29.50 0.33
CA ARG A 519 21.57 -29.36 0.57
C ARG A 519 22.04 -29.88 1.92
N GLN A 520 21.16 -30.00 2.91
CA GLN A 520 21.56 -30.39 4.26
C GLN A 520 21.06 -31.78 4.68
N VAL A 521 19.95 -32.27 4.10
CA VAL A 521 19.38 -33.59 4.42
C VAL A 521 20.29 -34.77 4.03
N LEU A 522 21.23 -34.57 3.11
CA LEU A 522 22.12 -35.65 2.66
C LEU A 522 23.40 -35.83 3.53
N GLY A 523 23.50 -35.13 4.66
CA GLY A 523 24.70 -35.03 5.51
C GLY A 523 24.78 -35.90 6.78
N MET A 524 24.26 -37.13 6.81
CA MET A 524 24.60 -38.10 7.88
C MET A 524 25.32 -39.35 7.34
N PRO A 525 26.49 -39.73 7.90
CA PRO A 525 27.09 -41.05 7.68
C PRO A 525 26.85 -42.04 8.84
N ALA A 526 26.27 -43.19 8.46
CA ALA A 526 26.51 -44.61 8.80
C ALA A 526 26.84 -45.05 10.25
N PRO A 527 26.28 -46.20 10.69
CA PRO A 527 27.04 -47.43 10.47
C PRO A 527 26.18 -48.66 10.15
N GLY A 528 26.71 -49.52 9.28
CA GLY A 528 26.33 -50.93 9.23
C GLY A 528 25.74 -51.40 7.91
N GLY A 529 26.61 -51.52 6.90
CA GLY A 529 26.42 -52.37 5.73
C GLY A 529 25.18 -52.09 4.87
N ALA A 530 25.23 -51.11 3.97
CA ALA A 530 24.22 -51.00 2.92
C ALA A 530 24.76 -50.25 1.69
N ASP A 531 24.57 -50.91 0.54
CA ASP A 531 24.78 -50.56 -0.87
C ASP A 531 25.79 -49.43 -1.23
N PRO A 532 26.96 -49.79 -1.82
CA PRO A 532 27.92 -48.84 -2.40
C PRO A 532 27.32 -47.84 -3.42
N ARG A 533 26.25 -48.21 -4.15
CA ARG A 533 25.61 -47.30 -5.12
C ARG A 533 24.82 -46.16 -4.47
N ALA A 534 24.21 -46.40 -3.30
CA ALA A 534 23.43 -45.39 -2.60
C ALA A 534 24.32 -44.31 -1.96
N GLN A 535 25.53 -44.67 -1.52
CA GLN A 535 26.54 -43.71 -1.08
C GLN A 535 27.09 -42.86 -2.24
N GLU A 536 27.33 -43.44 -3.41
CA GLU A 536 27.79 -42.71 -4.60
C GLU A 536 26.73 -41.71 -5.13
N MET A 537 25.44 -42.06 -5.13
CA MET A 537 24.35 -41.15 -5.51
C MET A 537 24.23 -39.96 -4.55
N ARG A 538 24.36 -40.21 -3.24
CA ARG A 538 24.28 -39.20 -2.19
C ARG A 538 25.44 -38.21 -2.25
N ASP A 539 26.65 -38.68 -2.55
CA ASP A 539 27.85 -37.83 -2.61
C ASP A 539 27.89 -36.97 -3.91
N ARG A 540 27.36 -37.46 -5.04
CA ARG A 540 27.18 -36.66 -6.28
C ARG A 540 26.11 -35.58 -6.16
N LEU A 541 24.99 -35.87 -5.48
CA LEU A 541 24.00 -34.85 -5.14
C LEU A 541 24.59 -33.79 -4.20
N ALA A 542 25.38 -34.20 -3.19
CA ALA A 542 26.05 -33.27 -2.28
C ALA A 542 27.09 -32.36 -2.97
N ALA A 543 27.79 -32.83 -4.00
CA ALA A 543 28.68 -32.02 -4.83
C ALA A 543 27.91 -31.03 -5.73
N TRP A 544 26.86 -31.51 -6.41
CA TRP A 544 25.95 -30.69 -7.22
C TRP A 544 25.30 -29.55 -6.42
N VAL A 545 25.06 -29.80 -5.13
CA VAL A 545 24.58 -28.84 -4.15
C VAL A 545 25.54 -27.68 -3.88
N THR A 546 26.85 -27.94 -3.85
CA THR A 546 27.87 -26.91 -3.61
C THR A 546 28.09 -25.99 -4.82
N THR A 547 27.79 -26.46 -6.03
CA THR A 547 27.74 -25.65 -7.26
C THR A 547 26.36 -25.05 -7.50
N GLN A 548 25.55 -24.91 -6.44
CA GLN A 548 24.22 -24.32 -6.43
C GLN A 548 23.13 -25.09 -7.22
N THR A 549 23.24 -26.43 -7.31
CA THR A 549 22.24 -27.38 -7.88
C THR A 549 21.75 -27.00 -9.26
N HIS A 550 22.70 -26.62 -10.11
CA HIS A 550 22.41 -26.12 -11.43
C HIS A 550 22.28 -27.26 -12.42
N ARG A 551 21.10 -27.45 -13.01
CA ARG A 551 20.91 -28.30 -14.20
C ARG A 551 21.30 -27.51 -15.42
N ARG A 552 22.61 -27.41 -15.63
CA ARG A 552 23.20 -26.61 -16.70
C ARG A 552 24.15 -27.50 -17.47
N ASP A 553 24.24 -27.21 -18.75
CA ASP A 553 25.16 -27.74 -19.75
C ASP A 553 25.86 -26.48 -20.27
N PHE A 554 27.01 -26.13 -19.70
CA PHE A 554 27.67 -24.84 -19.85
C PHE A 554 28.57 -24.82 -21.08
N ASP A 555 28.99 -26.00 -21.55
CA ASP A 555 29.70 -26.16 -22.82
C ASP A 555 28.76 -26.48 -24.00
N HIS A 556 27.45 -26.60 -23.74
CA HIS A 556 26.36 -26.76 -24.68
C HIS A 556 26.49 -28.03 -25.54
N ASP A 557 27.00 -29.12 -24.98
CA ASP A 557 27.26 -30.37 -25.69
C ASP A 557 26.04 -31.31 -25.77
N GLY A 558 24.95 -30.95 -25.10
CA GLY A 558 23.70 -31.69 -25.04
C GLY A 558 23.57 -32.61 -23.83
N SER A 559 24.52 -32.58 -22.90
CA SER A 559 24.44 -33.22 -21.57
C SER A 559 24.68 -32.17 -20.48
N TYR A 560 23.95 -32.23 -19.36
CA TYR A 560 24.28 -31.35 -18.22
C TYR A 560 25.74 -31.57 -17.81
N ASP A 561 26.45 -30.53 -17.39
CA ASP A 561 27.86 -30.60 -16.97
C ASP A 561 28.05 -31.56 -15.78
N ASP A 562 26.99 -31.72 -14.98
CA ASP A 562 26.83 -32.76 -13.95
C ASP A 562 25.59 -33.61 -14.28
N PRO A 563 25.63 -34.49 -15.30
CA PRO A 563 24.43 -35.12 -15.88
C PRO A 563 23.83 -36.21 -14.99
N GLU A 564 24.62 -36.73 -14.08
CA GLU A 564 24.27 -37.86 -13.24
C GLU A 564 23.40 -37.41 -12.04
N ALA A 565 23.62 -36.21 -11.48
CA ALA A 565 22.89 -35.71 -10.30
C ALA A 565 21.40 -35.33 -10.58
N PRO A 566 21.06 -34.65 -11.69
CA PRO A 566 19.68 -34.45 -12.15
C PRO A 566 18.98 -35.77 -12.47
N ALA A 567 19.64 -36.71 -13.15
CA ALA A 567 19.08 -38.03 -13.45
C ALA A 567 18.77 -38.84 -12.18
N ILE A 568 19.65 -38.74 -11.18
CA ILE A 568 19.45 -39.33 -9.85
C ILE A 568 18.24 -38.70 -9.14
N ILE A 569 18.15 -37.37 -9.05
CA ILE A 569 17.03 -36.72 -8.34
C ILE A 569 15.72 -36.82 -9.13
N ASP A 570 15.71 -36.83 -10.46
CA ASP A 570 14.51 -36.97 -11.30
C ASP A 570 13.93 -38.39 -11.25
N ALA A 571 14.80 -39.41 -11.30
CA ALA A 571 14.37 -40.80 -11.13
C ALA A 571 13.94 -41.09 -9.68
N TRP A 572 14.54 -40.40 -8.70
CA TRP A 572 14.20 -40.56 -7.29
C TRP A 572 12.98 -39.76 -6.87
N TRP A 573 12.79 -38.51 -7.31
CA TRP A 573 11.74 -37.61 -6.85
C TRP A 573 10.35 -38.15 -7.16
N THR A 574 10.09 -38.64 -8.37
CA THR A 574 8.82 -39.27 -8.70
C THR A 574 8.60 -40.55 -7.87
N ARG A 575 9.63 -41.37 -7.61
CA ARG A 575 9.47 -42.59 -6.80
C ARG A 575 9.39 -42.33 -5.31
N LEU A 576 10.02 -41.25 -4.85
CA LEU A 576 9.93 -40.69 -3.52
C LEU A 576 8.48 -40.20 -3.38
N SER A 577 8.03 -39.26 -4.19
CA SER A 577 6.64 -38.78 -4.26
C SER A 577 5.60 -39.89 -4.45
N HIS A 578 5.83 -40.90 -5.29
CA HIS A 578 4.91 -42.03 -5.46
C HIS A 578 4.97 -43.01 -4.27
N ALA A 579 6.14 -43.35 -3.72
CA ALA A 579 6.24 -44.11 -2.47
C ALA A 579 5.64 -43.34 -1.29
N MET A 580 5.61 -42.01 -1.38
CA MET A 580 5.03 -41.08 -0.43
C MET A 580 3.51 -40.94 -0.60
N PHE A 581 2.96 -41.00 -1.82
CA PHE A 581 1.60 -40.53 -2.13
C PHE A 581 0.71 -41.49 -2.93
N ASP A 582 1.23 -42.56 -3.56
CA ASP A 582 0.46 -43.37 -4.53
C ASP A 582 -0.38 -44.50 -3.94
N ALA A 583 -0.06 -45.00 -2.74
CA ALA A 583 -0.76 -46.19 -2.27
C ALA A 583 -2.28 -45.96 -2.03
N ASN A 584 -2.75 -44.71 -1.93
CA ASN A 584 -4.09 -44.41 -1.41
C ASN A 584 -4.95 -43.36 -2.14
N SER A 585 -4.47 -42.63 -3.15
CA SER A 585 -5.14 -41.36 -3.52
C SER A 585 -6.08 -41.37 -4.74
N GLY A 586 -6.12 -42.43 -5.57
CA GLY A 586 -7.13 -42.54 -6.65
C GLY A 586 -7.33 -41.25 -7.49
N ASN A 587 -8.57 -41.01 -7.96
CA ASN A 587 -8.99 -39.95 -8.92
C ASN A 587 -8.86 -38.48 -8.45
N ALA A 588 -7.91 -38.13 -7.58
CA ALA A 588 -7.78 -36.77 -7.03
C ALA A 588 -7.58 -35.68 -8.11
N ILE A 589 -7.03 -36.03 -9.28
CA ILE A 589 -6.79 -35.11 -10.40
C ILE A 589 -8.09 -34.66 -11.10
N GLN A 590 -9.18 -35.44 -11.00
CA GLN A 590 -10.49 -35.08 -11.56
C GLN A 590 -11.33 -34.19 -10.63
N ASN A 591 -11.02 -34.16 -9.33
CA ASN A 591 -11.75 -33.40 -8.32
C ASN A 591 -11.13 -32.01 -8.06
N LEU A 592 -10.07 -31.64 -8.77
CA LEU A 592 -9.37 -30.38 -8.55
C LEU A 592 -9.72 -29.28 -9.57
N GLY A 593 -10.31 -29.56 -10.73
CA GLY A 593 -10.99 -28.52 -11.55
C GLY A 593 -10.22 -27.21 -11.83
N LEU A 594 -9.02 -27.26 -12.43
CA LEU A 594 -8.09 -26.12 -12.55
C LEU A 594 -8.03 -25.58 -14.01
N GLU A 595 -8.41 -24.31 -14.29
CA GLU A 595 -8.49 -23.66 -15.63
C GLU A 595 -7.62 -22.40 -15.80
N LEU A 596 -6.86 -22.31 -16.90
CA LEU A 596 -6.16 -21.08 -17.34
C LEU A 596 -7.09 -19.83 -17.47
N ASP A 597 -7.18 -18.97 -16.44
CA ASP A 597 -8.04 -17.77 -16.33
C ASP A 597 -7.84 -16.72 -17.43
N ASP A 598 -8.99 -16.15 -17.79
CA ASP A 598 -9.26 -15.10 -18.74
C ASP A 598 -9.83 -13.84 -18.05
N GLY A 599 -9.46 -13.56 -16.80
CA GLY A 599 -10.12 -12.59 -15.91
C GLY A 599 -10.50 -11.22 -16.52
N ASN A 600 -9.72 -10.66 -17.44
CA ASN A 600 -10.09 -9.40 -18.11
C ASN A 600 -11.16 -9.54 -19.21
N ARG A 601 -11.36 -10.76 -19.73
CA ARG A 601 -12.39 -11.11 -20.73
C ARG A 601 -13.77 -11.32 -20.10
N ARG A 602 -13.87 -11.67 -18.81
CA ARG A 602 -15.15 -11.96 -18.13
C ARG A 602 -15.42 -11.19 -16.82
N ASN A 603 -14.39 -10.76 -16.09
CA ASN A 603 -14.52 -10.10 -14.79
C ASN A 603 -14.09 -8.63 -14.78
N HIS A 604 -13.46 -8.14 -15.87
CA HIS A 604 -13.26 -6.73 -16.21
C HIS A 604 -12.89 -5.80 -15.03
N ILE A 605 -11.76 -6.05 -14.38
CA ILE A 605 -11.28 -5.25 -13.24
C ILE A 605 -10.18 -4.24 -13.64
N GLY A 606 -9.78 -4.22 -14.91
CA GLY A 606 -8.67 -3.43 -15.42
C GLY A 606 -7.32 -4.01 -15.02
N ASP A 607 -6.38 -3.99 -15.96
CA ASP A 607 -5.11 -4.74 -15.88
C ASP A 607 -4.15 -4.26 -14.78
N ALA A 608 -4.35 -3.04 -14.27
CA ALA A 608 -3.58 -2.49 -13.17
C ALA A 608 -3.92 -3.09 -11.78
N PHE A 609 -4.97 -3.93 -11.70
CA PHE A 609 -5.36 -4.72 -10.52
C PHE A 609 -4.73 -6.11 -10.49
N ASP A 610 -4.14 -6.56 -11.60
CA ASP A 610 -3.59 -7.90 -11.74
C ASP A 610 -2.10 -7.93 -11.41
N ASP A 611 -1.71 -8.77 -10.44
CA ASP A 611 -0.33 -8.99 -10.01
C ASP A 611 0.18 -10.33 -10.58
N SER A 612 0.32 -10.40 -11.91
CA SER A 612 0.65 -11.63 -12.63
C SER A 612 1.85 -11.51 -13.57
N PHE A 613 2.19 -12.63 -14.24
CA PHE A 613 3.37 -13.02 -15.03
C PHE A 613 3.89 -12.03 -16.12
N TYR A 614 3.63 -10.73 -16.06
CA TYR A 614 4.07 -9.69 -17.02
C TYR A 614 5.60 -9.55 -17.11
N GLY A 615 6.30 -9.69 -16.00
CA GLY A 615 7.77 -9.56 -15.96
C GLY A 615 8.51 -10.64 -16.73
N GLN A 616 7.89 -11.79 -16.95
CA GLN A 616 8.51 -12.98 -17.52
C GLN A 616 8.62 -12.88 -19.05
N PRO A 617 7.54 -12.56 -19.81
CA PRO A 617 7.62 -12.17 -21.22
C PRO A 617 8.59 -11.02 -21.43
N ASN A 618 8.51 -9.96 -20.63
CA ASN A 618 9.38 -8.79 -20.74
C ASN A 618 10.87 -9.16 -20.76
N LYS A 619 11.27 -9.92 -19.73
CA LYS A 619 12.63 -10.35 -19.51
C LYS A 619 13.13 -11.24 -20.65
N ASP A 620 12.28 -12.17 -21.09
CA ASP A 620 12.60 -13.08 -22.19
C ASP A 620 12.76 -12.35 -23.53
N LEU A 621 11.88 -11.38 -23.83
CA LEU A 621 11.97 -10.55 -25.04
C LEU A 621 13.21 -9.66 -25.03
N ARG A 622 13.55 -9.03 -23.90
CA ARG A 622 14.78 -8.25 -23.75
C ARG A 622 16.02 -9.11 -24.00
N GLN A 623 16.06 -10.31 -23.41
CA GLN A 623 17.16 -11.27 -23.62
C GLN A 623 17.25 -11.71 -25.09
N MET A 624 16.12 -11.98 -25.75
CA MET A 624 16.08 -12.24 -27.18
C MET A 624 16.71 -11.08 -27.94
N LEU A 625 16.22 -9.85 -27.73
CA LEU A 625 16.62 -8.65 -28.46
C LEU A 625 18.06 -8.19 -28.17
N GLY A 626 18.82 -8.95 -27.36
CA GLY A 626 20.19 -8.62 -26.99
C GLY A 626 20.30 -7.41 -26.06
N MET A 627 19.20 -7.05 -25.39
CA MET A 627 19.20 -5.98 -24.39
C MET A 627 19.85 -6.48 -23.10
N PRO A 628 20.53 -5.61 -22.33
CA PRO A 628 21.02 -5.97 -21.01
C PRO A 628 19.86 -6.37 -20.08
N VAL A 629 19.99 -7.53 -19.44
CA VAL A 629 19.01 -8.05 -18.48
C VAL A 629 19.74 -8.44 -17.19
N THR A 630 19.26 -7.93 -16.06
CA THR A 630 19.71 -8.37 -14.74
C THR A 630 19.15 -9.76 -14.45
N ASP A 631 20.01 -10.67 -14.01
CA ASP A 631 19.69 -12.08 -13.75
C ASP A 631 18.98 -12.77 -14.94
N PRO A 632 19.60 -12.85 -16.14
CA PRO A 632 18.96 -13.41 -17.33
C PRO A 632 18.44 -14.84 -17.10
N TRP A 633 17.45 -15.25 -17.90
CA TRP A 633 17.00 -16.63 -17.88
C TRP A 633 18.11 -17.57 -18.35
N SER A 634 18.19 -18.75 -17.74
CA SER A 634 19.14 -19.78 -18.17
C SER A 634 18.91 -20.26 -19.61
N ARG A 635 17.72 -20.00 -20.17
CA ARG A 635 17.36 -20.19 -21.57
C ARG A 635 16.39 -19.10 -22.01
N THR A 636 16.42 -18.74 -23.30
CA THR A 636 15.40 -17.89 -23.91
C THR A 636 14.22 -18.77 -24.34
N TYR A 637 12.99 -18.40 -23.97
CA TYR A 637 11.79 -19.20 -24.15
C TYR A 637 11.09 -18.91 -25.49
N CYS A 638 10.97 -17.63 -25.87
CA CYS A 638 10.28 -17.26 -27.09
C CYS A 638 11.01 -17.81 -28.32
N GLY A 639 10.28 -18.59 -29.14
CA GLY A 639 10.84 -19.19 -30.35
C GLY A 639 12.09 -20.04 -30.10
N ASN A 640 12.25 -20.58 -28.88
CA ASN A 640 13.45 -21.33 -28.47
C ASN A 640 14.74 -20.51 -28.62
N GLY A 641 14.66 -19.19 -28.42
CA GLY A 641 15.77 -18.26 -28.60
C GLY A 641 16.05 -17.88 -30.04
N VAL A 642 15.26 -18.35 -31.02
CA VAL A 642 15.35 -17.94 -32.42
C VAL A 642 14.34 -16.84 -32.70
N LEU A 643 14.82 -15.63 -33.01
CA LEU A 643 13.98 -14.46 -33.28
C LEU A 643 12.92 -14.71 -34.36
N ALA A 644 13.28 -15.40 -35.44
CA ALA A 644 12.36 -15.69 -36.54
C ALA A 644 11.21 -16.62 -36.11
N ASP A 645 11.50 -17.58 -35.25
CA ASP A 645 10.51 -18.54 -34.74
C ASP A 645 9.63 -17.89 -33.68
N CYS A 646 10.22 -17.05 -32.83
CA CYS A 646 9.51 -16.22 -31.86
C CYS A 646 8.53 -15.30 -32.58
N ARG A 647 8.99 -14.61 -33.64
CA ARG A 647 8.14 -13.78 -34.50
C ARG A 647 6.99 -14.58 -35.11
N THR A 648 7.27 -15.75 -35.68
CA THR A 648 6.23 -16.62 -36.26
C THR A 648 5.20 -17.04 -35.21
N ALA A 649 5.64 -17.45 -34.03
CA ALA A 649 4.78 -17.87 -32.93
C ALA A 649 3.85 -16.73 -32.47
N LEU A 650 4.39 -15.51 -32.33
CA LEU A 650 3.61 -14.32 -31.97
C LEU A 650 2.57 -13.94 -33.05
N TRP A 651 2.92 -14.04 -34.34
CA TRP A 651 1.98 -13.81 -35.44
C TRP A 651 0.87 -14.88 -35.53
N ASN A 652 1.19 -16.13 -35.19
CA ASN A 652 0.20 -17.20 -35.09
C ASN A 652 -0.75 -16.95 -33.91
N ALA A 653 -0.23 -16.56 -32.74
CA ALA A 653 -1.05 -16.16 -31.59
C ALA A 653 -1.97 -14.98 -31.93
N MET A 654 -1.48 -13.97 -32.66
CA MET A 654 -2.27 -12.84 -33.14
C MET A 654 -3.38 -13.29 -34.11
N SER A 655 -3.07 -14.21 -35.03
CA SER A 655 -4.06 -14.76 -35.97
C SER A 655 -5.16 -15.56 -35.27
N GLN A 656 -4.80 -16.29 -34.20
CA GLN A 656 -5.78 -16.99 -33.38
C GLN A 656 -6.64 -16.01 -32.56
N ALA A 657 -6.05 -14.94 -32.01
CA ALA A 657 -6.81 -13.88 -31.34
C ALA A 657 -7.81 -13.20 -32.29
N ALA A 658 -7.43 -13.01 -33.57
CA ALA A 658 -8.33 -12.47 -34.59
C ALA A 658 -9.57 -13.36 -34.81
N ALA A 659 -9.41 -14.69 -34.75
CA ALA A 659 -10.52 -15.63 -34.88
C ALA A 659 -11.46 -15.57 -33.67
N ASP A 660 -10.91 -15.43 -32.47
CA ASP A 660 -11.69 -15.27 -31.24
C ASP A 660 -12.49 -13.98 -31.23
N LEU A 661 -11.86 -12.86 -31.58
CA LEU A 661 -12.51 -11.55 -31.62
C LEU A 661 -13.60 -11.51 -32.69
N GLN A 662 -13.39 -12.17 -33.83
CA GLN A 662 -14.45 -12.33 -34.82
C GLN A 662 -15.64 -13.10 -34.28
N ALA A 663 -15.40 -14.17 -33.53
CA ALA A 663 -16.48 -14.95 -32.93
C ALA A 663 -17.21 -14.14 -31.87
N GLU A 664 -16.47 -13.43 -31.02
CA GLU A 664 -16.99 -12.61 -29.92
C GLU A 664 -17.84 -11.44 -30.42
N PHE A 665 -17.31 -10.63 -31.33
CA PHE A 665 -17.99 -9.45 -31.86
C PHE A 665 -18.88 -9.76 -33.08
N SER A 666 -18.91 -11.02 -33.52
CA SER A 666 -19.65 -11.44 -34.72
C SER A 666 -19.32 -10.62 -35.97
N SER A 667 -18.12 -10.04 -36.05
CA SER A 667 -17.66 -9.21 -37.17
C SER A 667 -16.23 -9.55 -37.56
N ALA A 668 -15.94 -9.58 -38.86
CA ALA A 668 -14.58 -9.73 -39.38
C ALA A 668 -13.86 -8.38 -39.54
N ASN A 669 -14.57 -7.26 -39.36
CA ASN A 669 -14.00 -5.92 -39.43
C ASN A 669 -13.42 -5.54 -38.05
N VAL A 670 -12.12 -5.28 -37.98
CA VAL A 670 -11.42 -4.95 -36.72
C VAL A 670 -11.99 -3.69 -36.07
N ALA A 671 -12.49 -2.74 -36.87
CA ALA A 671 -13.12 -1.51 -36.37
C ALA A 671 -14.41 -1.74 -35.57
N ASP A 672 -14.99 -2.95 -35.64
CA ASP A 672 -16.20 -3.30 -34.89
C ASP A 672 -15.86 -3.95 -33.53
N TRP A 673 -14.60 -4.28 -33.25
CA TRP A 673 -14.16 -4.97 -32.04
C TRP A 673 -13.90 -4.00 -30.89
N LYS A 674 -14.95 -3.33 -30.43
CA LYS A 674 -14.85 -2.24 -29.46
C LYS A 674 -15.18 -2.72 -28.04
N ARG A 675 -14.24 -2.59 -27.11
CA ARG A 675 -14.53 -2.67 -25.67
C ARG A 675 -15.25 -1.41 -25.23
N LEU A 676 -16.21 -1.56 -24.33
CA LEU A 676 -16.96 -0.45 -23.74
C LEU A 676 -16.37 -0.08 -22.38
N VAL A 677 -16.51 1.18 -21.98
CA VAL A 677 -16.07 1.62 -20.66
C VAL A 677 -16.85 0.90 -19.55
N THR A 678 -18.12 0.58 -19.81
CA THR A 678 -18.99 -0.17 -18.91
C THR A 678 -18.53 -1.60 -18.66
N ASP A 679 -17.64 -2.13 -19.51
CA ASP A 679 -17.05 -3.44 -19.27
C ASP A 679 -16.25 -3.37 -17.97
N GLU A 680 -15.47 -2.31 -17.73
CA GLU A 680 -14.53 -2.17 -16.60
C GLU A 680 -15.04 -1.32 -15.42
N ASP A 681 -16.32 -0.93 -15.44
CA ASP A 681 -16.93 -0.03 -14.45
C ASP A 681 -16.66 -0.47 -13.00
N VAL A 682 -16.18 0.49 -12.19
CA VAL A 682 -15.98 0.27 -10.76
C VAL A 682 -17.33 0.20 -10.06
N ARG A 683 -17.63 -0.98 -9.52
CA ARG A 683 -18.84 -1.26 -8.74
C ARG A 683 -18.57 -1.15 -7.25
N HIS A 684 -19.48 -0.50 -6.54
CA HIS A 684 -19.37 -0.37 -5.09
C HIS A 684 -19.97 -1.60 -4.40
N THR A 685 -19.23 -2.20 -3.47
CA THR A 685 -19.76 -3.21 -2.55
C THR A 685 -20.71 -2.53 -1.57
N THR A 686 -21.99 -2.86 -1.69
CA THR A 686 -23.04 -2.30 -0.84
C THR A 686 -23.12 -3.13 0.45
N VAL A 687 -22.75 -2.51 1.57
CA VAL A 687 -22.84 -3.09 2.92
C VAL A 687 -24.02 -2.49 3.69
N GLY A 688 -24.58 -1.37 3.22
CA GLY A 688 -25.77 -0.72 3.78
C GLY A 688 -27.06 -0.93 2.96
N VAL A 689 -28.13 -0.20 3.31
CA VAL A 689 -29.47 -0.31 2.68
C VAL A 689 -29.62 0.45 1.35
N THR A 690 -28.56 1.08 0.85
CA THR A 690 -28.56 1.89 -0.38
C THR A 690 -27.33 1.62 -1.23
N GLY A 691 -27.51 1.37 -2.52
CA GLY A 691 -26.43 1.33 -3.50
C GLY A 691 -26.10 2.71 -4.08
N VAL A 692 -24.98 2.81 -4.78
CA VAL A 692 -24.60 3.97 -5.61
C VAL A 692 -24.33 3.50 -7.05
N PRO A 693 -24.50 4.37 -8.06
CA PRO A 693 -24.17 4.03 -9.44
C PRO A 693 -22.71 3.60 -9.60
N ALA A 694 -22.44 2.74 -10.59
CA ALA A 694 -21.08 2.44 -11.00
C ALA A 694 -20.39 3.72 -11.53
N ILE A 695 -19.07 3.75 -11.44
CA ILE A 695 -18.25 4.84 -12.00
C ILE A 695 -17.30 4.25 -13.05
N HIS A 696 -16.99 5.04 -14.06
CA HIS A 696 -16.05 4.64 -15.11
C HIS A 696 -14.73 4.18 -14.51
N TRP A 697 -14.12 3.17 -15.14
CA TRP A 697 -12.82 2.66 -14.72
C TRP A 697 -11.76 3.75 -14.76
N ILE A 698 -11.24 4.07 -13.58
CA ILE A 698 -10.00 4.80 -13.37
C ILE A 698 -9.40 4.18 -12.12
N ASN A 699 -8.14 3.78 -12.17
CA ASN A 699 -7.41 3.26 -11.01
C ASN A 699 -7.11 4.38 -10.00
N ARG A 700 -8.19 4.90 -9.38
CA ARG A 700 -8.19 6.00 -8.42
C ARG A 700 -8.12 5.44 -7.00
N PRO A 701 -7.56 6.20 -6.06
CA PRO A 701 -7.58 5.80 -4.68
C PRO A 701 -8.93 6.05 -4.03
N THR A 702 -9.28 5.22 -3.05
CA THR A 702 -10.47 5.35 -2.24
C THR A 702 -10.47 6.66 -1.43
N PHE A 703 -9.27 7.09 -1.03
CA PHE A 703 -9.01 8.39 -0.42
C PHE A 703 -7.74 8.95 -1.03
N GLN A 704 -7.77 10.22 -1.49
CA GLN A 704 -6.59 10.88 -2.02
C GLN A 704 -6.17 12.03 -1.11
N GLN A 705 -4.90 12.02 -0.69
CA GLN A 705 -4.32 13.11 0.08
C GLN A 705 -3.27 13.83 -0.77
N VAL A 706 -3.57 15.07 -1.16
CA VAL A 706 -2.64 15.95 -1.89
C VAL A 706 -2.00 16.91 -0.90
N VAL A 707 -0.69 16.79 -0.72
CA VAL A 707 0.05 17.44 0.37
C VAL A 707 1.10 18.39 -0.17
N GLN A 708 1.17 19.56 0.46
CA GLN A 708 2.38 20.36 0.56
C GLN A 708 2.41 20.94 1.97
N ILE A 709 3.45 20.64 2.73
CA ILE A 709 3.57 21.14 4.08
C ILE A 709 4.11 22.59 4.02
N PRO A 710 3.46 23.53 4.71
CA PRO A 710 3.95 24.90 4.78
C PRO A 710 5.25 24.97 5.59
N ALA A 711 6.22 25.75 5.10
CA ALA A 711 7.39 26.14 5.87
C ALA A 711 7.19 27.55 6.45
N THR A 712 8.02 27.92 7.44
CA THR A 712 8.10 29.30 7.92
C THR A 712 8.53 30.22 6.75
N GLU A 713 7.77 31.28 6.48
CA GLU A 713 8.04 32.23 5.38
C GLU A 713 9.18 33.22 5.68
N HIS A 714 9.72 33.86 4.64
CA HIS A 714 10.44 35.12 4.80
C HIS A 714 9.45 36.24 5.09
N PHE A 715 9.76 37.09 6.07
CA PHE A 715 8.92 38.24 6.40
C PHE A 715 9.66 39.57 6.29
N LYS A 716 9.10 40.52 5.55
CA LYS A 716 9.54 41.92 5.57
C LYS A 716 8.68 42.70 6.56
N CYS A 717 9.30 43.17 7.62
CA CYS A 717 8.63 43.86 8.72
C CYS A 717 8.68 45.38 8.58
N TYR A 718 7.51 46.00 8.58
CA TYR A 718 7.29 47.43 8.58
C TYR A 718 6.93 47.91 9.97
N ARG A 719 7.62 48.94 10.46
CA ARG A 719 7.23 49.59 11.70
C ARG A 719 5.84 50.17 11.55
N ALA A 720 4.96 49.84 12.48
CA ALA A 720 3.55 50.20 12.41
C ALA A 720 3.11 51.15 13.54
N ARG A 721 2.01 51.87 13.33
CA ARG A 721 1.29 52.62 14.37
C ARG A 721 -0.18 52.26 14.32
N ALA A 722 -0.79 52.08 15.49
CA ALA A 722 -2.22 51.86 15.58
C ALA A 722 -2.98 53.18 15.41
N ALA A 723 -4.11 53.13 14.70
CA ALA A 723 -5.03 54.26 14.59
C ALA A 723 -5.71 54.59 15.94
N VAL A 724 -5.87 53.57 16.80
CA VAL A 724 -6.50 53.68 18.13
C VAL A 724 -5.51 53.24 19.21
N ALA A 725 -5.66 53.78 20.42
CA ALA A 725 -4.86 53.37 21.57
C ALA A 725 -5.05 51.87 21.89
N PHE A 726 -3.95 51.13 21.98
CA PHE A 726 -3.97 49.70 22.31
C PHE A 726 -4.07 49.51 23.84
N ALA A 727 -5.08 48.78 24.29
CA ALA A 727 -5.21 48.39 25.68
C ALA A 727 -4.21 47.26 25.99
N PRO A 728 -3.36 47.37 27.03
CA PRO A 728 -2.40 46.32 27.34
C PRO A 728 -3.06 44.97 27.65
N VAL A 729 -2.56 43.91 27.04
CA VAL A 729 -3.03 42.53 27.25
C VAL A 729 -1.96 41.76 28.01
N THR A 730 -2.36 40.89 28.93
CA THR A 730 -1.42 40.02 29.66
C THR A 730 -1.60 38.58 29.21
N VAL A 731 -0.49 37.94 28.86
CA VAL A 731 -0.44 36.56 28.36
C VAL A 731 0.64 35.77 29.10
N THR A 732 0.50 34.45 29.13
CA THR A 732 1.56 33.54 29.60
C THR A 732 2.26 32.96 28.38
N LEU A 733 3.58 33.17 28.30
CA LEU A 733 4.40 32.69 27.19
C LEU A 733 5.37 31.62 27.68
N THR A 734 5.38 30.47 27.01
CA THR A 734 6.32 29.37 27.25
C THR A 734 7.14 29.09 26.00
N ASP A 735 8.45 29.23 26.10
CA ASP A 735 9.42 28.86 25.07
C ASP A 735 10.59 28.09 25.72
N GLN A 736 11.62 27.76 24.94
CA GLN A 736 12.81 27.05 25.42
C GLN A 736 13.60 27.76 26.55
N PHE A 737 13.33 29.04 26.81
CA PHE A 737 13.94 29.81 27.91
C PHE A 737 13.03 29.93 29.14
N GLY A 738 11.89 29.25 29.13
CA GLY A 738 10.98 29.08 30.27
C GLY A 738 9.70 29.90 30.19
N THR A 739 8.77 29.59 31.09
CA THR A 739 7.44 30.21 31.17
C THR A 739 7.48 31.58 31.85
N ARG A 740 6.84 32.59 31.25
CA ARG A 740 6.77 33.96 31.79
C ARG A 740 5.43 34.63 31.55
N THR A 741 4.91 35.29 32.59
CA THR A 741 3.81 36.24 32.46
C THR A 741 4.30 37.53 31.81
N THR A 742 3.67 37.90 30.70
CA THR A 742 4.14 38.93 29.77
C THR A 742 3.02 39.90 29.43
N SER A 743 3.29 41.21 29.52
CA SER A 743 2.34 42.27 29.13
C SER A 743 2.67 42.80 27.74
N LEU A 744 1.72 42.65 26.81
CA LEU A 744 1.72 43.27 25.48
C LEU A 744 1.22 44.71 25.61
N ARG A 745 2.01 45.68 25.14
CA ARG A 745 1.78 47.11 25.42
C ARG A 745 1.26 47.91 24.24
N ARG A 746 1.64 47.55 23.01
CA ARG A 746 1.23 48.21 21.77
C ARG A 746 1.72 47.46 20.53
N PRO A 747 1.10 47.64 19.36
CA PRO A 747 1.66 47.22 18.08
C PRO A 747 3.05 47.84 17.82
N ASP A 748 3.97 47.06 17.26
CA ASP A 748 5.34 47.44 16.89
C ASP A 748 5.55 47.38 15.37
N SER A 749 5.12 46.30 14.73
CA SER A 749 5.27 46.10 13.28
C SER A 749 4.20 45.20 12.66
N ILE A 750 3.99 45.39 11.36
CA ILE A 750 3.31 44.45 10.45
C ILE A 750 4.41 43.80 9.63
N CYS A 751 4.42 42.47 9.55
CA CYS A 751 5.37 41.75 8.74
C CYS A 751 4.66 40.94 7.67
N ASN A 752 4.96 41.27 6.42
CA ASN A 752 4.36 40.63 5.25
C ASN A 752 5.28 39.52 4.75
N PRO A 753 4.71 38.41 4.26
CA PRO A 753 5.43 37.47 3.43
C PRO A 753 6.17 38.21 2.32
N VAL A 754 7.43 37.86 2.07
CA VAL A 754 8.27 38.58 1.11
C VAL A 754 9.00 37.60 0.20
N ASP A 755 8.87 37.83 -1.11
CA ASP A 755 9.75 37.21 -2.09
C ASP A 755 11.11 37.88 -2.00
N LYS A 756 12.12 37.08 -1.74
CA LYS A 756 13.51 37.52 -1.75
C LYS A 756 14.20 36.88 -2.96
N ASN A 757 14.69 37.74 -3.86
CA ASN A 757 15.44 37.35 -5.06
C ASN A 757 14.67 36.51 -6.09
N GLY A 758 13.34 36.51 -6.09
CA GLY A 758 12.55 35.68 -7.01
C GLY A 758 12.39 34.25 -6.52
N GLU A 759 12.56 34.01 -5.22
CA GLU A 759 12.32 32.71 -4.59
C GLU A 759 10.81 32.40 -4.45
N GLY A 760 9.96 33.40 -4.67
CA GLY A 760 8.51 33.30 -4.51
C GLY A 760 8.04 33.52 -3.07
N ILE A 761 6.72 33.61 -2.90
CA ILE A 761 6.03 33.66 -1.61
C ILE A 761 5.16 32.42 -1.53
N ALA A 762 5.37 31.55 -0.54
CA ALA A 762 4.64 30.29 -0.50
C ALA A 762 3.26 30.40 0.14
N ASP A 763 3.04 31.37 1.03
CA ASP A 763 1.70 31.82 1.38
C ASP A 763 1.61 33.34 1.46
N PRO A 764 1.00 33.98 0.45
CA PRO A 764 0.84 35.43 0.44
C PRO A 764 -0.21 35.94 1.45
N ALA A 765 -1.03 35.06 2.04
CA ALA A 765 -2.12 35.46 2.93
C ALA A 765 -1.75 35.51 4.42
N THR A 766 -0.73 34.77 4.87
CA THR A 766 -0.35 34.75 6.30
C THR A 766 0.60 35.87 6.66
N HIS A 767 0.12 36.88 7.38
CA HIS A 767 0.95 37.99 7.90
C HIS A 767 1.29 37.79 9.37
N LEU A 768 2.30 38.51 9.87
CA LEU A 768 2.57 38.62 11.31
C LEU A 768 2.29 40.04 11.81
N ALA A 769 1.49 40.17 12.86
CA ALA A 769 1.38 41.41 13.63
C ALA A 769 2.22 41.28 14.91
N CYS A 770 3.23 42.13 15.06
CA CYS A 770 4.12 42.09 16.22
C CYS A 770 3.79 43.17 17.23
N TYR A 771 3.76 42.81 18.50
CA TYR A 771 3.44 43.65 19.64
C TYR A 771 4.64 43.78 20.57
N ARG A 772 4.90 45.00 21.04
CA ARG A 772 5.90 45.28 22.08
C ARG A 772 5.50 44.60 23.37
N LEU A 773 6.38 43.76 23.90
CA LEU A 773 6.15 43.06 25.15
C LEU A 773 6.97 43.65 26.31
N ARG A 774 6.57 43.29 27.53
CA ARG A 774 7.35 43.48 28.76
C ARG A 774 7.02 42.35 29.74
N ASP A 775 8.04 41.58 30.12
CA ASP A 775 7.91 40.55 31.14
C ASP A 775 7.65 41.15 32.53
N ALA A 776 6.87 40.46 33.37
CA ALA A 776 6.54 40.91 34.71
C ALA A 776 7.76 40.90 35.66
N THR A 777 8.54 39.82 35.68
CA THR A 777 9.81 39.66 36.44
C THR A 777 10.71 38.58 35.81
N GLY A 778 12.03 38.62 36.05
CA GLY A 778 13.00 37.59 35.65
C GLY A 778 14.06 38.02 34.61
N HIS A 779 15.34 37.70 34.87
CA HIS A 779 16.43 37.91 33.92
C HIS A 779 16.52 36.74 32.92
N LEU A 780 16.81 37.01 31.63
CA LEU A 780 16.91 35.97 30.60
C LEU A 780 18.15 35.07 30.75
N GLY A 781 19.13 35.45 31.59
CA GLY A 781 20.35 34.65 31.81
C GLY A 781 21.38 34.72 30.66
N ALA A 782 21.11 35.54 29.63
CA ALA A 782 21.97 35.74 28.46
C ALA A 782 22.36 34.45 27.71
N PRO A 783 21.39 33.61 27.28
CA PRO A 783 21.66 32.33 26.63
C PRO A 783 22.38 32.54 25.30
N ARG A 784 23.26 31.60 24.95
CA ARG A 784 23.92 31.55 23.65
C ARG A 784 23.20 30.55 22.75
N VAL A 785 22.89 30.96 21.53
CA VAL A 785 22.25 30.11 20.52
C VAL A 785 23.05 30.19 19.23
N THR A 786 23.25 29.05 18.57
CA THR A 786 23.88 28.98 17.25
C THR A 786 22.80 28.68 16.23
N LEU A 787 22.59 29.61 15.30
CA LEU A 787 21.57 29.47 14.26
C LEU A 787 22.24 29.59 12.90
N THR A 788 21.74 28.80 11.95
CA THR A 788 22.11 28.91 10.55
C THR A 788 20.89 29.37 9.77
N ASP A 789 21.00 30.54 9.15
CA ASP A 789 20.07 30.98 8.14
C ASP A 789 20.76 30.97 6.76
N GLN A 790 20.00 31.33 5.73
CA GLN A 790 20.47 31.45 4.34
C GLN A 790 21.66 32.42 4.11
N PHE A 791 22.03 33.25 5.08
CA PHE A 791 23.17 34.15 5.02
C PHE A 791 24.41 33.60 5.72
N GLY A 792 24.28 32.52 6.50
CA GLY A 792 25.36 31.83 7.18
C GLY A 792 24.99 31.28 8.56
N GLY A 793 25.95 30.59 9.18
CA GLY A 793 25.85 30.16 10.58
C GLY A 793 26.47 31.18 11.52
N GLU A 794 25.70 31.65 12.51
CA GLU A 794 26.18 32.57 13.54
C GLU A 794 25.75 32.16 14.96
N THR A 795 26.61 32.47 15.93
CA THR A 795 26.28 32.37 17.35
C THR A 795 25.86 33.72 17.92
N PHE A 796 24.73 33.74 18.60
CA PHE A 796 24.12 34.90 19.24
C PHE A 796 24.18 34.79 20.76
N THR A 797 24.21 35.93 21.45
CA THR A 797 23.87 36.02 22.88
C THR A 797 22.58 36.82 22.99
N LEU A 798 21.52 36.20 23.51
CA LEU A 798 20.22 36.85 23.66
C LEU A 798 20.23 37.73 24.91
N THR A 799 19.58 38.89 24.86
CA THR A 799 19.67 39.89 25.96
C THR A 799 18.32 40.14 26.62
N SER A 800 17.30 40.48 25.84
CA SER A 800 15.96 40.77 26.34
C SER A 800 14.89 40.43 25.31
N ALA A 801 13.77 39.88 25.77
CA ALA A 801 12.55 39.72 24.98
C ALA A 801 12.01 41.11 24.56
N ARG A 802 11.57 41.26 23.32
CA ARG A 802 11.24 42.57 22.72
C ARG A 802 9.85 42.63 22.08
N THR A 803 9.48 41.60 21.32
CA THR A 803 8.19 41.53 20.64
C THR A 803 7.61 40.12 20.68
N LEU A 804 6.28 40.04 20.67
CA LEU A 804 5.52 38.84 20.35
C LEU A 804 4.87 39.06 18.98
N CYS A 805 5.11 38.17 18.03
CA CYS A 805 4.56 38.23 16.67
C CYS A 805 3.51 37.15 16.51
N LEU A 806 2.29 37.58 16.16
CA LEU A 806 1.12 36.72 16.04
C LEU A 806 0.71 36.57 14.58
N PRO A 807 0.41 35.33 14.12
CA PRO A 807 -0.23 35.11 12.83
C PRO A 807 -1.51 35.94 12.72
N SER A 808 -1.66 36.69 11.63
CA SER A 808 -2.73 37.67 11.46
C SER A 808 -3.22 37.69 10.01
N THR A 809 -4.53 37.83 9.82
CA THR A 809 -5.09 38.19 8.52
C THR A 809 -4.74 39.63 8.22
N GLN A 810 -4.67 39.98 6.94
CA GLN A 810 -4.57 41.37 6.52
C GLN A 810 -5.71 41.70 5.54
N ASP A 811 -6.39 42.81 5.79
CA ASP A 811 -7.45 43.38 4.95
C ASP A 811 -8.60 42.39 4.66
N GLY A 812 -8.90 41.54 5.63
CA GLY A 812 -9.99 40.57 5.55
C GLY A 812 -9.68 39.32 4.72
N VAL A 813 -8.46 39.15 4.24
CA VAL A 813 -8.02 37.93 3.54
C VAL A 813 -7.80 36.83 4.59
N PRO A 814 -8.63 35.77 4.62
CA PRO A 814 -8.40 34.65 5.52
C PRO A 814 -7.14 33.92 5.09
N PHE A 815 -6.25 33.63 6.04
CA PHE A 815 -5.06 32.85 5.77
C PHE A 815 -5.29 31.38 6.13
N ALA A 816 -4.82 30.49 5.26
CA ALA A 816 -5.01 29.05 5.40
C ALA A 816 -3.96 28.39 6.32
N LEU A 817 -2.85 29.10 6.59
CA LEU A 817 -1.71 28.50 7.29
C LEU A 817 -1.73 28.64 8.80
N SER A 818 -1.31 27.57 9.43
CA SER A 818 -1.06 27.49 10.84
C SER A 818 0.43 27.73 11.14
N ILE A 819 0.98 28.94 10.91
CA ILE A 819 2.36 29.25 11.35
C ILE A 819 2.41 29.54 12.86
N ASP A 820 3.58 29.37 13.49
CA ASP A 820 3.74 29.61 14.93
C ASP A 820 3.63 31.07 15.34
N ARG A 821 3.38 31.27 16.64
CA ARG A 821 3.62 32.56 17.30
C ARG A 821 5.11 32.67 17.58
N PHE A 822 5.67 33.85 17.41
CA PHE A 822 7.11 34.04 17.58
C PHE A 822 7.42 35.05 18.68
N ARG A 823 8.16 34.61 19.70
CA ARG A 823 8.72 35.52 20.70
C ARG A 823 10.13 35.92 20.30
N CYS A 824 10.31 37.22 20.08
CA CYS A 824 11.56 37.76 19.56
C CYS A 824 12.44 38.39 20.64
N TYR A 825 13.69 37.96 20.67
CA TYR A 825 14.74 38.36 21.58
C TYR A 825 15.77 39.24 20.90
N SER A 826 16.25 40.27 21.61
CA SER A 826 17.34 41.10 21.11
C SER A 826 18.66 40.35 21.15
N ALA A 827 19.34 40.27 20.00
CA ALA A 827 20.61 39.59 19.86
C ALA A 827 21.79 40.57 20.00
N ALA A 828 22.80 40.18 20.76
CA ALA A 828 24.10 40.83 20.77
C ALA A 828 24.82 40.65 19.41
N ARG A 829 26.02 41.24 19.25
CA ARG A 829 26.78 41.09 18.00
C ARG A 829 27.03 39.60 17.71
N PRO A 830 26.72 39.11 16.50
CA PRO A 830 26.95 37.71 16.15
C PRO A 830 28.44 37.38 16.07
N THR A 831 28.76 36.11 16.28
CA THR A 831 30.09 35.54 16.01
C THR A 831 29.95 34.41 15.00
N PRO A 832 30.59 34.48 13.82
CA PRO A 832 31.40 35.59 13.29
C PRO A 832 30.56 36.86 12.99
N PRO A 833 31.19 38.04 12.79
CA PRO A 833 30.48 39.25 12.42
C PRO A 833 29.76 39.10 11.07
N PHE A 834 28.48 39.49 11.03
CA PHE A 834 27.67 39.43 9.82
C PHE A 834 28.19 40.34 8.70
N GLY A 835 28.45 39.76 7.53
CA GLY A 835 28.78 40.49 6.32
C GLY A 835 27.52 40.99 5.61
N LYS A 836 27.47 42.28 5.27
CA LYS A 836 26.30 42.85 4.57
C LYS A 836 26.02 42.12 3.25
N ARG A 837 24.74 41.99 2.91
CA ARG A 837 24.25 41.36 1.67
C ARG A 837 23.25 42.27 0.98
N THR A 838 23.19 42.21 -0.35
CA THR A 838 22.17 42.92 -1.14
C THR A 838 21.22 41.89 -1.69
N VAL A 839 19.92 42.14 -1.53
CA VAL A 839 18.83 41.28 -2.01
C VAL A 839 17.74 42.13 -2.64
N THR A 840 16.94 41.55 -3.51
CA THR A 840 15.67 42.16 -3.97
C THR A 840 14.55 41.62 -3.10
N LEU A 841 13.72 42.49 -2.54
CA LEU A 841 12.57 42.12 -1.71
C LEU A 841 11.29 42.62 -2.37
N ALA A 842 10.34 41.72 -2.64
CA ALA A 842 9.01 42.02 -3.17
C ALA A 842 7.93 41.50 -2.22
N ASP A 843 7.03 42.37 -1.77
CA ASP A 843 5.84 41.99 -1.01
C ASP A 843 4.61 42.78 -1.50
N VAL A 844 3.49 42.63 -0.79
CA VAL A 844 2.22 43.30 -1.11
C VAL A 844 2.28 44.84 -1.08
N PHE A 845 3.30 45.45 -0.48
CA PHE A 845 3.44 46.90 -0.43
C PHE A 845 4.44 47.43 -1.46
N GLU A 846 5.58 46.78 -1.65
CA GLU A 846 6.63 47.28 -2.55
C GLU A 846 7.63 46.21 -3.00
N THR A 847 8.24 46.47 -4.15
CA THR A 847 9.43 45.73 -4.66
C THR A 847 10.65 46.63 -4.67
N LYS A 848 11.69 46.27 -3.90
CA LYS A 848 12.92 47.08 -3.76
C LYS A 848 14.20 46.27 -3.57
N THR A 849 15.29 46.78 -4.15
CA THR A 849 16.64 46.34 -3.79
C THR A 849 17.02 46.86 -2.40
N THR A 850 17.42 45.95 -1.52
CA THR A 850 17.59 46.19 -0.09
C THR A 850 18.93 45.62 0.39
N THR A 851 19.64 46.38 1.22
CA THR A 851 20.84 45.91 1.93
C THR A 851 20.47 45.31 3.29
N VAL A 852 20.76 44.04 3.48
CA VAL A 852 20.70 43.31 4.75
C VAL A 852 21.96 43.64 5.55
N MET A 853 21.78 44.21 6.74
CA MET A 853 22.87 44.88 7.47
C MET A 853 23.48 44.04 8.58
N LYS A 854 22.66 43.55 9.51
CA LYS A 854 23.07 42.71 10.64
C LYS A 854 21.85 42.08 11.30
N PRO A 855 21.98 40.90 11.93
CA PRO A 855 20.99 40.36 12.83
C PRO A 855 20.64 41.36 13.94
N GLN A 856 19.36 41.44 14.28
CA GLN A 856 18.85 42.30 15.34
C GLN A 856 17.99 41.53 16.34
N LEU A 857 17.13 40.63 15.86
CA LEU A 857 16.30 39.78 16.69
C LEU A 857 16.46 38.32 16.31
N VAL A 858 16.35 37.45 17.30
CA VAL A 858 16.15 36.00 17.14
C VAL A 858 14.78 35.70 17.70
N CYS A 859 13.91 35.10 16.90
CA CYS A 859 12.56 34.77 17.30
C CYS A 859 12.37 33.26 17.33
N ASP A 860 11.91 32.76 18.46
CA ASP A 860 11.58 31.35 18.65
C ASP A 860 10.07 31.18 18.69
N ALA A 861 9.60 30.03 18.18
CA ALA A 861 8.23 29.61 18.35
C ALA A 861 7.85 29.57 19.84
N VAL A 862 6.65 30.05 20.19
CA VAL A 862 6.22 30.23 21.59
C VAL A 862 4.80 29.73 21.79
N ASP A 863 4.59 29.01 22.89
CA ASP A 863 3.27 28.66 23.38
C ASP A 863 2.67 29.87 24.11
N GLU A 864 1.51 30.30 23.65
CA GLU A 864 0.70 31.32 24.30
C GLU A 864 -0.46 30.67 25.04
N ASN A 865 -0.52 30.87 26.35
CA ASN A 865 -1.60 30.43 27.23
C ASN A 865 -1.91 28.92 27.19
N GLY A 866 -0.94 28.07 26.86
CA GLY A 866 -1.13 26.61 26.83
C GLY A 866 -1.80 26.10 25.55
N THR A 867 -1.78 26.90 24.48
CA THR A 867 -2.30 26.50 23.16
C THR A 867 -1.32 25.60 22.40
N GLY A 868 -0.08 25.49 22.87
CA GLY A 868 0.97 24.66 22.28
C GLY A 868 1.74 25.35 21.15
N VAL A 869 2.86 24.73 20.78
CA VAL A 869 3.70 25.13 19.64
C VAL A 869 3.50 24.15 18.49
N ARG A 870 3.37 24.64 17.27
CA ARG A 870 3.10 23.83 16.07
C ARG A 870 4.36 23.19 15.51
N ASP A 871 5.39 23.99 15.33
CA ASP A 871 6.74 23.56 14.98
C ASP A 871 7.72 24.15 16.01
N ALA A 872 8.13 23.33 16.97
CA ALA A 872 9.09 23.74 18.00
C ALA A 872 10.48 24.09 17.43
N THR A 873 10.77 23.69 16.19
CA THR A 873 12.00 24.03 15.48
C THR A 873 11.90 25.34 14.71
N ALA A 874 10.68 25.89 14.52
CA ALA A 874 10.45 27.11 13.77
C ALA A 874 11.10 28.32 14.46
N ARG A 875 12.01 28.97 13.74
CA ARG A 875 12.74 30.15 14.23
C ARG A 875 12.97 31.13 13.12
N LEU A 876 13.04 32.40 13.49
CA LEU A 876 13.34 33.51 12.59
C LEU A 876 14.55 34.30 13.09
N VAL A 877 15.49 34.60 12.20
CA VAL A 877 16.51 35.63 12.44
C VAL A 877 16.08 36.90 11.70
N CYS A 878 15.75 37.94 12.47
CA CYS A 878 15.38 39.24 11.92
C CYS A 878 16.59 40.16 11.78
N HIS A 879 16.99 40.38 10.54
CA HIS A 879 18.05 41.27 10.14
C HIS A 879 17.55 42.69 9.95
N LYS A 880 18.31 43.66 10.44
CA LYS A 880 18.07 45.07 10.10
C LYS A 880 18.32 45.28 8.61
N ILE A 881 17.39 45.97 7.95
CA ILE A 881 17.49 46.29 6.52
C ILE A 881 17.57 47.80 6.26
N ARG A 882 18.07 48.15 5.07
CA ARG A 882 18.05 49.50 4.53
C ARG A 882 17.94 49.43 3.00
N ASP A 883 17.03 50.20 2.43
CA ASP A 883 16.89 50.34 0.98
C ASP A 883 18.24 50.74 0.35
N ALA A 884 18.57 50.15 -0.79
CA ALA A 884 19.78 50.47 -1.54
C ALA A 884 19.74 51.92 -2.04
N ALA A 885 20.90 52.47 -2.39
CA ALA A 885 20.99 53.82 -2.93
C ALA A 885 20.14 53.95 -4.22
N GLY A 886 19.35 55.02 -4.33
CA GLY A 886 18.48 55.28 -5.50
C GLY A 886 17.04 54.77 -5.37
N GLN A 887 16.70 54.02 -4.33
CA GLN A 887 15.32 53.55 -4.09
C GLN A 887 14.41 54.70 -3.60
N THR A 888 13.14 54.67 -4.01
CA THR A 888 12.11 55.63 -3.58
C THR A 888 11.79 55.48 -2.10
N ARG A 889 11.33 56.54 -1.43
CA ARG A 889 10.89 56.44 -0.03
C ARG A 889 9.60 55.62 0.04
N PHE A 890 9.50 54.74 1.03
CA PHE A 890 8.26 54.00 1.33
C PHE A 890 7.11 54.97 1.61
N ALA A 891 5.98 54.79 0.92
CA ALA A 891 4.75 55.50 1.22
C ALA A 891 4.03 54.76 2.37
N PRO A 892 3.46 55.47 3.37
CA PRO A 892 2.70 54.78 4.41
C PRO A 892 1.46 54.06 3.84
N HIS A 893 1.17 52.87 4.36
CA HIS A 893 0.01 52.06 3.98
C HIS A 893 -0.80 51.68 5.22
N ASP A 894 -2.11 51.86 5.17
CA ASP A 894 -3.01 51.35 6.20
C ASP A 894 -3.39 49.90 5.88
N ALA A 895 -3.38 49.05 6.90
CA ALA A 895 -3.79 47.65 6.81
C ALA A 895 -4.62 47.27 8.03
N THR A 896 -5.70 46.54 7.82
CA THR A 896 -6.52 45.98 8.90
C THR A 896 -6.00 44.59 9.24
N VAL A 897 -5.44 44.43 10.43
CA VAL A 897 -4.95 43.13 10.91
C VAL A 897 -5.93 42.51 11.88
N ALA A 898 -6.20 41.20 11.77
CA ALA A 898 -6.98 40.49 12.77
C ALA A 898 -6.28 39.21 13.23
N ASN A 899 -6.23 39.03 14.55
CA ASN A 899 -5.67 37.86 15.22
C ASN A 899 -6.43 37.59 16.54
N GLU A 900 -5.89 36.73 17.40
CA GLU A 900 -6.50 36.36 18.68
C GLU A 900 -6.66 37.52 19.68
N LEU A 901 -5.98 38.66 19.47
CA LEU A 901 -6.17 39.90 20.25
C LEU A 901 -7.31 40.78 19.68
N GLY A 902 -7.96 40.35 18.59
CA GLY A 902 -8.99 41.09 17.88
C GLY A 902 -8.50 41.75 16.59
N SER A 903 -9.36 42.60 16.01
CA SER A 903 -9.06 43.35 14.79
C SER A 903 -8.58 44.76 15.10
N ALA A 904 -7.55 45.24 14.38
CA ALA A 904 -7.00 46.57 14.51
C ALA A 904 -6.50 47.13 13.17
N THR A 905 -6.75 48.41 12.91
CA THR A 905 -6.15 49.13 11.77
C THR A 905 -4.79 49.70 12.16
N LEU A 906 -3.76 49.31 11.41
CA LEU A 906 -2.38 49.70 11.60
C LEU A 906 -1.83 50.39 10.35
N THR A 907 -1.16 51.52 10.52
CA THR A 907 -0.42 52.21 9.46
C THR A 907 1.02 51.71 9.44
N ALA A 908 1.42 51.00 8.38
CA ALA A 908 2.82 50.70 8.06
C ALA A 908 3.53 51.99 7.64
N ILE A 909 4.69 52.29 8.25
CA ILE A 909 5.39 53.59 8.05
C ILE A 909 6.74 53.44 7.39
N LYS A 910 7.45 52.33 7.66
CA LYS A 910 8.79 52.10 7.12
C LYS A 910 9.23 50.65 7.28
N ALA A 911 9.81 50.07 6.22
CA ALA A 911 10.55 48.82 6.28
C ALA A 911 11.69 48.89 7.32
N SER A 912 11.79 47.87 8.17
CA SER A 912 12.65 47.90 9.35
C SER A 912 13.54 46.66 9.49
N SER A 913 13.00 45.48 9.18
CA SER A 913 13.75 44.22 9.20
C SER A 913 13.27 43.24 8.15
N LEU A 914 14.16 42.32 7.80
CA LEU A 914 13.88 41.09 7.06
C LEU A 914 14.09 39.93 8.03
N CYS A 915 13.03 39.20 8.34
CA CYS A 915 13.05 37.99 9.16
C CYS A 915 13.09 36.78 8.24
N VAL A 916 14.10 35.93 8.42
CA VAL A 916 14.28 34.71 7.62
C VAL A 916 14.29 33.47 8.52
N PRO A 917 13.75 32.33 8.06
CA PRO A 917 13.87 31.07 8.77
C PRO A 917 15.32 30.74 9.10
N ALA A 918 15.55 30.16 10.28
CA ALA A 918 16.86 29.71 10.71
C ALA A 918 16.75 28.36 11.44
N ALA A 919 17.73 27.49 11.24
CA ALA A 919 17.85 26.22 11.95
C ALA A 919 18.82 26.35 13.12
N GLN A 920 18.50 25.78 14.27
CA GLN A 920 19.47 25.68 15.37
C GLN A 920 20.44 24.52 15.11
N GLN A 921 21.72 24.77 15.35
CA GLN A 921 22.76 23.73 15.38
C GLN A 921 22.84 23.03 16.74
#